data_AF-I4EIY4-F1
#
_entry.id   AF-I4EIY4-F1
#
_cell.length_a   1.000
_cell.length_b   1.000
_cell.length_c   1.000
_cell.angle_alpha   90.00
_cell.angle_beta   90.00
_cell.angle_gamma   90.00
#
_symmetry.space_group_name_H-M   'P 1'
#
loop_
_entity.id
_entity.type
_entity.pdbx_description
1 polymer ?
#
loop_
_entity_poly.entity_id
_entity_poly.type
_entity_poly.pdbx_seq_one_letter_code
_entity_poly.pdbx_strand_id
1 'polypeptide(L)'
;MTQRRTWREEFGALRVTVSALGRLLAQVVNEQEGQEVSDAIERVRRLAVRLRLRGRSLMPLCDRVETLGQREALLTARGFALYFHLVNVGEECHRWRVLRQRPFPLADSTAAALADAAACGLEPDDIVRLLSEITVEPVLTAHPTEARSRSVIFHLSRIRQMLQAWNEENPVDERMEHELLEVITALWGTEDMQRERPTPADEVRHGVAYLHESLFDAVPRLRRDLKTAVTKVLGVSPPELDHLSPVRFSSWLGSDRDGNPAVTSEITRWAANYQHDLLLNEYQRELRDLAWEMSISVPDEATRERLWDILHLERDWQELSPFRPLLGNASQLVQYKIGWMAERLRRTRIKESGGYPSAEAFLEDLCAVDNALLTLGLPRLAAGRLSDLRARVEVFGFHFATLEIRQHRSIYMTALREALACGSVSDDDIEPMLEDYGLLSQELCCSRPLLADRLDLSRESREMFETLDAVRDIQDRFGNGACLNIVISFTQLPSDIATVLILARECGLLRVRNGMPVASRIKVVPLFEQHEDLRRAPGILAELFADPFYRAHLALHGNQQEVMLGYSDSDKQIGYLAANWDLYQAAHQLSMVARENGIKLRLFHGRGGAIGRGGGPARRAILGQPPHSLETGFKLTEQGEVLYARYADPDIAVRHLDMLVAAILEARLETDSHGTNVPSEWIKEMDLLARDSMTAYRQLVDNDRFVSYLLSVTPILLIADLPIGSRPVSRGNPQDIEDLRAIPWTFAWTQTRHNLPGWFGIGIALERALTNPDRASTVRAMYHQWPYFAALIDTATLALATADRTVAHAYAKLADRDVYEAIWPLIEEEWDRADEVIRRLTDREDLLPETMFLRDLIARRNPYVDVLHALQLVGLQRLRAGDESWRPVVAYAISGIAAGLQVTG
;
A
#
# COMPACT_ATOMS: atom_id res chain seq x y z
N MET A 1 31.75 18.29 0.82
CA MET A 1 32.57 17.65 1.88
C MET A 1 31.83 17.51 3.22
N THR A 2 30.99 18.47 3.60
CA THR A 2 30.19 18.45 4.85
C THR A 2 29.19 17.29 4.91
N GLN A 3 28.40 17.07 3.84
CA GLN A 3 27.50 15.90 3.73
C GLN A 3 28.23 14.56 3.88
N ARG A 4 29.38 14.38 3.21
CA ARG A 4 30.20 13.14 3.30
C ARG A 4 30.69 12.86 4.73
N ARG A 5 30.81 13.87 5.60
CA ARG A 5 31.29 13.72 6.99
C ARG A 5 30.15 13.27 7.91
N THR A 6 28.98 13.90 7.78
CA THR A 6 27.73 13.47 8.46
C THR A 6 27.33 12.04 8.10
N TRP A 7 27.41 11.66 6.82
CA TRP A 7 27.06 10.29 6.40
C TRP A 7 27.95 9.20 7.03
N ARG A 8 29.24 9.48 7.24
CA ARG A 8 30.18 8.52 7.86
C ARG A 8 29.92 8.35 9.35
N GLU A 9 29.50 9.42 10.03
CA GLU A 9 29.13 9.41 11.44
C GLU A 9 27.80 8.67 11.64
N GLU A 10 26.79 8.97 10.82
CA GLU A 10 25.50 8.28 10.78
C GLU A 10 25.68 6.76 10.54
N PHE A 11 26.43 6.37 9.50
CA PHE A 11 26.73 4.96 9.25
C PHE A 11 27.51 4.27 10.38
N GLY A 12 28.33 5.02 11.12
CA GLY A 12 29.08 4.52 12.27
C GLY A 12 28.14 4.00 13.35
N ALA A 13 27.11 4.77 13.70
CA ALA A 13 26.11 4.41 14.70
C ALA A 13 25.30 3.18 14.28
N LEU A 14 24.82 3.13 13.03
CA LEU A 14 24.12 1.97 12.49
C LEU A 14 24.96 0.69 12.58
N ARG A 15 26.25 0.79 12.25
CA ARG A 15 27.18 -0.34 12.30
C ARG A 15 27.30 -0.92 13.70
N VAL A 16 27.29 -0.07 14.74
CA VAL A 16 27.35 -0.52 16.14
C VAL A 16 26.09 -1.31 16.49
N THR A 17 24.91 -0.80 16.16
CA THR A 17 23.62 -1.49 16.36
C THR A 17 23.58 -2.85 15.68
N VAL A 18 23.86 -2.90 14.38
CA VAL A 18 23.83 -4.15 13.59
C VAL A 18 24.86 -5.16 14.09
N SER A 19 26.06 -4.70 14.47
CA SER A 19 27.09 -5.58 15.02
C SER A 19 26.68 -6.15 16.38
N ALA A 20 26.01 -5.35 17.23
CA ALA A 20 25.51 -5.82 18.52
C ALA A 20 24.45 -6.90 18.33
N LEU A 21 23.41 -6.63 17.53
CA LEU A 21 22.35 -7.60 17.25
C LEU A 21 22.89 -8.91 16.64
N GLY A 22 23.87 -8.81 15.73
CA GLY A 22 24.54 -9.97 15.15
C GLY A 22 25.33 -10.80 16.18
N ARG A 23 25.99 -10.16 17.15
CA ARG A 23 26.67 -10.87 18.25
C ARG A 23 25.68 -11.58 19.17
N LEU A 24 24.59 -10.90 19.55
CA LEU A 24 23.55 -11.48 20.41
C LEU A 24 22.90 -12.69 19.73
N LEU A 25 22.59 -12.60 18.44
CA LEU A 25 22.08 -13.74 17.68
C LEU A 25 23.09 -14.90 17.64
N ALA A 26 24.37 -14.63 17.38
CA ALA A 26 25.40 -15.68 17.38
C ALA A 26 25.57 -16.35 18.74
N GLN A 27 25.42 -15.59 19.83
CA GLN A 27 25.41 -16.12 21.20
C GLN A 27 24.21 -17.05 21.40
N VAL A 28 22.99 -16.60 21.06
CA VAL A 28 21.77 -17.42 21.15
C VAL A 28 21.92 -18.71 20.35
N VAL A 29 22.42 -18.64 19.11
CA VAL A 29 22.63 -19.86 18.29
C VAL A 29 23.61 -20.83 18.96
N ASN A 30 24.70 -20.32 19.55
CA ASN A 30 25.66 -21.17 20.25
C ASN A 30 25.04 -21.83 21.50
N GLU A 31 24.28 -21.07 22.28
CA GLU A 31 23.61 -21.56 23.49
C GLU A 31 22.52 -22.61 23.19
N GLN A 32 21.77 -22.42 22.09
CA GLN A 32 20.62 -23.27 21.75
C GLN A 32 21.00 -24.50 20.89
N GLU A 33 21.94 -24.35 19.94
CA GLU A 33 22.28 -25.40 18.96
C GLU A 33 23.70 -25.97 19.12
N GLY A 34 24.54 -25.33 19.94
CA GLY A 34 25.92 -25.74 20.21
C GLY A 34 26.97 -25.16 19.26
N GLN A 35 28.24 -25.34 19.64
CA GLN A 35 29.39 -24.72 18.98
C GLN A 35 29.60 -25.21 17.54
N GLU A 36 29.29 -26.46 17.23
CA GLU A 36 29.51 -27.03 15.89
C GLU A 36 28.67 -26.33 14.82
N VAL A 37 27.39 -26.07 15.12
CA VAL A 37 26.46 -25.34 14.23
C VAL A 37 26.87 -23.88 14.11
N SER A 38 27.21 -23.23 15.23
CA SER A 38 27.70 -21.85 15.23
C SER A 38 28.95 -21.69 14.35
N ASP A 39 29.91 -22.62 14.46
CA ASP A 39 31.10 -22.64 13.62
C ASP A 39 30.77 -22.91 12.14
N ALA A 40 29.76 -23.74 11.85
CA ALA A 40 29.31 -23.99 10.48
C ALA A 40 28.80 -22.72 9.80
N ILE A 41 27.90 -22.00 10.49
CA ILE A 41 27.35 -20.71 10.03
C ILE A 41 28.48 -19.70 9.80
N GLU A 42 29.40 -19.58 10.76
CA GLU A 42 30.51 -18.63 10.67
C GLU A 42 31.50 -18.97 9.53
N ARG A 43 31.76 -20.26 9.28
CA ARG A 43 32.60 -20.70 8.14
C ARG A 43 31.99 -20.29 6.81
N VAL A 44 30.68 -20.50 6.63
CA VAL A 44 29.97 -20.14 5.39
C VAL A 44 29.95 -18.62 5.22
N ARG A 45 29.67 -17.86 6.29
CA ARG A 45 29.73 -16.40 6.30
C ARG A 45 31.10 -15.87 5.87
N ARG A 46 32.19 -16.37 6.48
CA ARG A 46 33.57 -15.96 6.15
C ARG A 46 33.95 -16.30 4.71
N LEU A 47 33.45 -17.42 4.18
CA LEU A 47 33.67 -17.78 2.78
C LEU A 47 32.97 -16.79 1.86
N ALA A 48 31.69 -16.50 2.09
CA ALA A 48 30.91 -15.57 1.27
C ALA A 48 31.53 -14.16 1.24
N VAL A 49 31.91 -13.61 2.41
CA VAL A 49 32.62 -12.32 2.50
C VAL A 49 33.93 -12.34 1.69
N ARG A 50 34.73 -13.41 1.80
CA ARG A 50 35.99 -13.53 1.04
C ARG A 50 35.78 -13.65 -0.47
N LEU A 51 34.74 -14.36 -0.91
CA LEU A 51 34.42 -14.52 -2.33
C LEU A 51 33.96 -13.19 -2.95
N ARG A 52 33.10 -12.45 -2.24
CA ARG A 52 32.59 -11.15 -2.70
C ARG A 52 33.70 -10.11 -2.83
N LEU A 53 34.62 -10.05 -1.86
CA LEU A 53 35.81 -9.17 -1.92
C LEU A 53 36.75 -9.47 -3.10
N ARG A 54 36.69 -10.69 -3.65
CA ARG A 54 37.54 -11.14 -4.76
C ARG A 54 36.81 -11.18 -6.11
N GLY A 55 35.54 -10.76 -6.17
CA GLY A 55 34.72 -10.79 -7.38
C GLY A 55 34.54 -12.20 -7.97
N ARG A 56 34.48 -13.24 -7.13
CA ARG A 56 34.44 -14.65 -7.57
C ARG A 56 33.00 -15.16 -7.75
N SER A 57 32.87 -16.24 -8.53
CA SER A 57 31.64 -17.04 -8.70
C SER A 57 31.04 -17.52 -7.37
N LEU A 58 29.72 -17.71 -7.35
CA LEU A 58 28.98 -18.30 -6.23
C LEU A 58 29.27 -19.79 -6.02
N MET A 59 29.79 -20.50 -7.03
CA MET A 59 29.95 -21.97 -7.01
C MET A 59 30.76 -22.51 -5.83
N PRO A 60 31.91 -21.93 -5.42
CA PRO A 60 32.64 -22.42 -4.25
C PRO A 60 31.84 -22.32 -2.94
N LEU A 61 30.84 -21.42 -2.88
CA LEU A 61 29.92 -21.33 -1.76
C LEU A 61 28.88 -22.45 -1.83
N CYS A 62 28.35 -22.76 -3.02
CA CYS A 62 27.49 -23.92 -3.26
C CYS A 62 28.19 -25.23 -2.89
N ASP A 63 29.43 -25.45 -3.36
CA ASP A 63 30.24 -26.62 -3.02
C ASP A 63 30.37 -26.79 -1.50
N ARG A 64 30.52 -25.67 -0.77
CA ARG A 64 30.60 -25.70 0.70
C ARG A 64 29.25 -26.05 1.32
N VAL A 65 28.16 -25.49 0.82
CA VAL A 65 26.80 -25.78 1.30
C VAL A 65 26.44 -27.25 1.07
N GLU A 66 26.84 -27.85 -0.05
CA GLU A 66 26.62 -29.27 -0.33
C GLU A 66 27.27 -30.20 0.70
N THR A 67 28.34 -29.76 1.36
CA THR A 67 29.01 -30.53 2.43
C THR A 67 28.31 -30.42 3.79
N LEU A 68 27.33 -29.54 3.95
CA LEU A 68 26.59 -29.40 5.20
C LEU A 68 25.59 -30.55 5.36
N GLY A 69 25.43 -31.03 6.60
CA GLY A 69 24.29 -31.88 6.93
C GLY A 69 22.97 -31.11 6.76
N GLN A 70 21.88 -31.82 6.47
CA GLN A 70 20.55 -31.21 6.27
C GLN A 70 20.14 -30.28 7.43
N ARG A 71 20.36 -30.73 8.68
CA ARG A 71 20.10 -29.92 9.89
C ARG A 71 20.95 -28.64 9.92
N GLU A 72 22.23 -28.73 9.59
CA GLU A 72 23.12 -27.57 9.55
C GLU A 72 22.70 -26.57 8.46
N ALA A 73 22.32 -27.06 7.27
CA ALA A 73 21.82 -26.23 6.18
C ALA A 73 20.53 -25.48 6.58
N LEU A 74 19.60 -26.17 7.23
CA LEU A 74 18.36 -25.58 7.75
C LEU A 74 18.63 -24.49 8.78
N LEU A 75 19.43 -24.79 9.81
CA LEU A 75 19.76 -23.83 10.87
C LEU A 75 20.58 -22.65 10.34
N THR A 76 21.41 -22.88 9.32
CA THR A 76 22.12 -21.80 8.61
C THR A 76 21.13 -20.89 7.88
N ALA A 77 20.22 -21.44 7.07
CA ALA A 77 19.21 -20.65 6.35
C ALA A 77 18.38 -19.80 7.32
N ARG A 78 17.93 -20.42 8.43
CA ARG A 78 17.18 -19.75 9.48
C ARG A 78 17.96 -18.65 10.18
N GLY A 79 19.22 -18.91 10.54
CA GLY A 79 20.08 -17.92 11.19
C GLY A 79 20.33 -16.68 10.34
N PHE A 80 20.53 -16.84 9.04
CA PHE A 80 20.66 -15.70 8.14
C PHE A 80 19.33 -14.98 7.91
N ALA A 81 18.20 -15.69 7.84
CA ALA A 81 16.88 -15.05 7.74
C ALA A 81 16.57 -14.17 8.97
N LEU A 82 16.77 -14.71 10.17
CA LEU A 82 16.61 -13.97 11.43
C LEU A 82 17.60 -12.81 11.55
N TYR A 83 18.85 -13.01 11.14
CA TYR A 83 19.85 -11.94 11.08
C TYR A 83 19.35 -10.76 10.23
N PHE A 84 18.78 -11.01 9.05
CA PHE A 84 18.24 -9.93 8.22
C PHE A 84 17.03 -9.24 8.83
N HIS A 85 16.15 -9.95 9.55
CA HIS A 85 15.07 -9.30 10.28
C HIS A 85 15.61 -8.35 11.36
N LEU A 86 16.63 -8.75 12.11
CA LEU A 86 17.28 -7.89 13.11
C LEU A 86 17.99 -6.69 12.48
N VAL A 87 18.71 -6.91 11.37
CA VAL A 87 19.35 -5.83 10.60
C VAL A 87 18.32 -4.80 10.16
N ASN A 88 17.19 -5.26 9.61
CA ASN A 88 16.12 -4.38 9.13
C ASN A 88 15.55 -3.53 10.26
N VAL A 89 15.27 -4.13 11.43
CA VAL A 89 14.79 -3.39 12.61
C VAL A 89 15.82 -2.36 13.09
N GLY A 90 17.12 -2.73 13.10
CA GLY A 90 18.20 -1.82 13.46
C GLY A 90 18.35 -0.64 12.50
N GLU A 91 18.24 -0.89 11.20
CA GLU A 91 18.26 0.15 10.16
C GLU A 91 17.05 1.09 10.23
N GLU A 92 15.85 0.55 10.48
CA GLU A 92 14.63 1.33 10.68
C GLU A 92 14.77 2.28 11.88
N CYS A 93 15.26 1.78 13.02
CA CYS A 93 15.51 2.59 14.21
C CYS A 93 16.56 3.68 13.94
N HIS A 94 17.63 3.35 13.22
CA HIS A 94 18.65 4.32 12.87
C HIS A 94 18.10 5.42 11.95
N ARG A 95 17.34 5.05 10.91
CA ARG A 95 16.69 6.00 10.01
C ARG A 95 15.79 6.97 10.78
N TRP A 96 15.05 6.48 11.78
CA TRP A 96 14.24 7.31 12.65
C TRP A 96 15.06 8.31 13.48
N ARG A 97 16.19 7.88 14.07
CA ARG A 97 17.07 8.79 14.83
C ARG A 97 17.63 9.91 13.96
N VAL A 98 18.12 9.57 12.77
CA VAL A 98 18.65 10.55 11.81
C VAL A 98 17.58 11.57 11.41
N LEU A 99 16.34 11.13 11.20
CA LEU A 99 15.23 12.02 10.85
C LEU A 99 14.92 13.03 11.97
N ARG A 100 14.95 12.60 13.25
CA ARG A 100 14.67 13.48 14.40
C ARG A 100 15.74 14.55 14.65
N GLN A 101 16.97 14.31 14.22
CA GLN A 101 18.09 15.25 14.40
C GLN A 101 18.16 16.33 13.31
N ARG A 102 17.34 16.23 12.24
CA ARG A 102 17.38 17.18 11.13
C ARG A 102 16.69 18.51 11.49
N PRO A 103 17.23 19.65 11.01
CA PRO A 103 16.65 20.96 11.27
C PRO A 103 15.29 21.13 10.56
N PHE A 104 14.46 22.00 11.11
CA PHE A 104 13.19 22.43 10.50
C PHE A 104 13.43 23.57 9.49
N PRO A 105 12.73 23.60 8.33
CA PRO A 105 11.83 22.56 7.83
C PRO A 105 12.60 21.32 7.34
N LEU A 106 12.02 20.14 7.56
CA LEU A 106 12.55 18.90 7.02
C LEU A 106 12.43 18.91 5.49
N ALA A 107 13.45 18.43 4.79
CA ALA A 107 13.35 18.23 3.33
C ALA A 107 12.20 17.26 2.99
N ASP A 108 11.52 17.52 1.86
CA ASP A 108 10.35 16.76 1.40
C ASP A 108 9.20 16.68 2.44
N SER A 109 9.01 17.76 3.22
CA SER A 109 7.89 17.92 4.17
C SER A 109 6.91 18.98 3.69
N THR A 110 5.69 18.99 4.24
CA THR A 110 4.72 20.04 3.87
C THR A 110 5.26 21.43 4.23
N ALA A 111 6.00 21.55 5.33
CA ALA A 111 6.63 22.82 5.70
C ALA A 111 7.65 23.32 4.67
N ALA A 112 8.40 22.41 4.03
CA ALA A 112 9.32 22.78 2.95
C ALA A 112 8.56 23.19 1.69
N ALA A 113 7.55 22.40 1.27
CA ALA A 113 6.70 22.74 0.13
C ALA A 113 6.01 24.11 0.29
N LEU A 114 5.52 24.43 1.50
CA LEU A 114 4.94 25.74 1.82
C LEU A 114 5.98 26.87 1.72
N ALA A 115 7.23 26.62 2.14
CA ALA A 115 8.30 27.61 2.08
C ALA A 115 8.71 27.89 0.63
N ASP A 116 8.82 26.84 -0.19
CA ASP A 116 9.12 26.96 -1.61
C ASP A 116 7.99 27.69 -2.36
N ALA A 117 6.73 27.38 -2.05
CA ALA A 117 5.56 28.07 -2.59
C ALA A 117 5.55 29.57 -2.25
N ALA A 118 5.81 29.91 -0.99
CA ALA A 118 5.90 31.29 -0.53
C ALA A 118 7.08 32.03 -1.18
N ALA A 119 8.23 31.36 -1.36
CA ALA A 119 9.38 31.93 -2.06
C ALA A 119 9.09 32.20 -3.55
N CYS A 120 8.18 31.46 -4.16
CA CYS A 120 7.68 31.70 -5.52
C CYS A 120 6.64 32.83 -5.61
N GLY A 121 6.29 33.48 -4.49
CA GLY A 121 5.39 34.63 -4.45
C GLY A 121 3.90 34.27 -4.52
N LEU A 122 3.53 33.03 -4.19
CA LEU A 122 2.12 32.63 -4.10
C LEU A 122 1.46 33.17 -2.82
N GLU A 123 0.20 33.61 -2.94
CA GLU A 123 -0.55 34.18 -1.82
C GLU A 123 -0.90 33.12 -0.77
N PRO A 124 -0.77 33.42 0.54
CA PRO A 124 -1.06 32.46 1.61
C PRO A 124 -2.45 31.83 1.53
N ASP A 125 -3.47 32.60 1.18
CA ASP A 125 -4.86 32.12 1.11
C ASP A 125 -5.06 31.07 0.00
N ASP A 126 -4.37 31.22 -1.14
CA ASP A 126 -4.41 30.23 -2.22
C ASP A 126 -3.73 28.93 -1.82
N ILE A 127 -2.59 29.02 -1.12
CA ILE A 127 -1.87 27.85 -0.60
C ILE A 127 -2.74 27.10 0.42
N VAL A 128 -3.39 27.81 1.35
CA VAL A 128 -4.29 27.21 2.34
C VAL A 128 -5.50 26.56 1.66
N ARG A 129 -6.09 27.23 0.66
CA ARG A 129 -7.19 26.66 -0.13
C ARG A 129 -6.76 25.36 -0.81
N LEU A 130 -5.62 25.35 -1.51
CA LEU A 130 -5.08 24.14 -2.14
C LEU A 130 -4.86 23.03 -1.13
N LEU A 131 -4.24 23.34 0.02
CA LEU A 131 -4.01 22.37 1.09
C LEU A 131 -5.33 21.76 1.63
N SER A 132 -6.40 22.55 1.72
CA SER A 132 -7.72 22.09 2.17
C SER A 132 -8.42 21.16 1.17
N GLU A 133 -8.06 21.22 -0.10
CA GLU A 133 -8.59 20.37 -1.16
C GLU A 133 -7.81 19.05 -1.31
N ILE A 134 -6.58 18.97 -0.77
CA ILE A 134 -5.76 17.76 -0.85
C ILE A 134 -6.38 16.65 -0.01
N THR A 135 -6.52 15.49 -0.63
CA THR A 135 -6.90 14.24 0.05
C THR A 135 -5.96 13.13 -0.37
N VAL A 136 -5.38 12.43 0.58
CA VAL A 136 -4.59 11.22 0.42
C VAL A 136 -5.41 10.07 0.98
N GLU A 137 -5.62 9.02 0.20
CA GLU A 137 -6.37 7.83 0.63
C GLU A 137 -5.54 6.56 0.45
N PRO A 138 -4.78 6.14 1.47
CA PRO A 138 -4.10 4.86 1.44
C PRO A 138 -5.10 3.71 1.64
N VAL A 139 -5.06 2.73 0.73
CA VAL A 139 -5.89 1.53 0.75
C VAL A 139 -5.07 0.36 1.27
N LEU A 140 -5.36 -0.09 2.49
CA LEU A 140 -4.65 -1.19 3.14
C LEU A 140 -4.97 -2.52 2.46
N THR A 141 -3.93 -3.29 2.14
CA THR A 141 -4.07 -4.62 1.56
C THR A 141 -3.38 -5.69 2.39
N ALA A 142 -3.80 -6.95 2.19
CA ALA A 142 -3.16 -8.09 2.83
C ALA A 142 -1.70 -8.20 2.40
N HIS A 143 -0.86 -8.76 3.26
CA HIS A 143 0.56 -8.93 2.98
C HIS A 143 0.79 -10.17 2.11
N PRO A 144 1.17 -10.02 0.84
CA PRO A 144 1.15 -11.12 -0.14
C PRO A 144 2.49 -11.82 -0.27
N THR A 145 3.41 -11.59 0.67
CA THR A 145 4.76 -12.18 0.77
C THR A 145 5.13 -12.50 2.22
N GLU A 146 4.24 -12.27 3.18
CA GLU A 146 4.56 -12.47 4.60
C GLU A 146 4.31 -13.91 5.00
N ALA A 147 5.38 -14.71 4.96
CA ALA A 147 5.37 -16.04 5.55
C ALA A 147 5.59 -16.00 7.08
N ARG A 148 5.93 -14.83 7.66
CA ARG A 148 6.24 -14.70 9.11
C ARG A 148 5.02 -14.98 9.98
N SER A 149 5.23 -15.66 11.10
CA SER A 149 4.18 -15.83 12.11
C SER A 149 3.93 -14.52 12.89
N ARG A 150 2.73 -14.36 13.45
CA ARG A 150 2.37 -13.21 14.30
C ARG A 150 3.35 -13.03 15.47
N SER A 151 3.82 -14.14 16.03
CA SER A 151 4.79 -14.15 17.12
C SER A 151 6.13 -13.52 16.70
N VAL A 152 6.61 -13.80 15.49
CA VAL A 152 7.82 -13.14 14.95
C VAL A 152 7.65 -11.63 14.85
N ILE A 153 6.54 -11.16 14.27
CA ILE A 153 6.26 -9.72 14.14
C ILE A 153 6.21 -9.05 15.52
N PHE A 154 5.56 -9.70 16.49
CA PHE A 154 5.51 -9.24 17.88
C PHE A 154 6.91 -9.10 18.50
N HIS A 155 7.76 -10.13 18.37
CA HIS A 155 9.13 -10.09 18.90
C HIS A 155 9.98 -9.00 18.23
N LEU A 156 9.87 -8.83 16.91
CA LEU A 156 10.57 -7.77 16.17
C LEU A 156 10.10 -6.37 16.59
N SER A 157 8.80 -6.19 16.84
CA SER A 157 8.25 -4.94 17.37
C SER A 157 8.78 -4.63 18.77
N ARG A 158 8.88 -5.64 19.65
CA ARG A 158 9.48 -5.47 20.99
C ARG A 158 10.95 -5.07 20.91
N ILE A 159 11.73 -5.73 20.04
CA ILE A 159 13.13 -5.35 19.80
C ILE A 159 13.22 -3.90 19.30
N ARG A 160 12.33 -3.49 18.39
CA ARG A 160 12.28 -2.10 17.90
C ARG A 160 12.05 -1.10 19.04
N GLN A 161 11.06 -1.34 19.90
CA GLN A 161 10.76 -0.43 21.02
C GLN A 161 11.97 -0.29 21.95
N MET A 162 12.65 -1.39 22.23
CA MET A 162 13.89 -1.40 23.03
C MET A 162 15.01 -0.61 22.35
N LEU A 163 15.19 -0.76 21.04
CA LEU A 163 16.17 0.01 20.27
C LEU A 163 15.78 1.49 20.11
N GLN A 164 14.50 1.86 20.10
CA GLN A 164 14.08 3.26 20.07
C GLN A 164 14.36 3.97 21.40
N ALA A 165 14.19 3.25 22.53
CA ALA A 165 14.58 3.75 23.85
C ALA A 165 16.10 3.90 24.02
N TRP A 166 16.90 3.27 23.14
CA TRP A 166 18.35 3.42 23.12
C TRP A 166 18.76 4.80 22.58
N ASN A 167 19.30 5.62 23.48
CA ASN A 167 19.90 6.91 23.18
C ASN A 167 21.43 6.77 23.12
N GLU A 168 22.11 7.44 22.17
CA GLU A 168 23.58 7.33 21.96
C GLU A 168 24.42 7.68 23.21
N GLU A 169 23.82 8.39 24.18
CA GLU A 169 24.43 8.76 25.45
C GLU A 169 24.45 7.63 26.50
N ASN A 170 23.73 6.53 26.29
CA ASN A 170 23.82 5.32 27.11
C ASN A 170 24.09 4.10 26.22
N PRO A 171 25.28 3.47 26.27
CA PRO A 171 25.47 2.16 25.65
C PRO A 171 24.46 1.17 26.23
N VAL A 172 24.21 0.06 25.51
CA VAL A 172 23.41 -1.07 26.01
C VAL A 172 23.92 -1.39 27.41
N ASP A 173 23.13 -1.09 28.44
CA ASP A 173 23.49 -1.51 29.79
C ASP A 173 23.29 -3.03 29.87
N GLU A 174 23.93 -3.68 30.84
CA GLU A 174 23.86 -5.15 30.97
C GLU A 174 22.40 -5.64 31.04
N ARG A 175 21.48 -4.81 31.55
CA ARG A 175 20.06 -5.11 31.62
C ARG A 175 19.41 -5.15 30.23
N MET A 176 19.60 -4.14 29.40
CA MET A 176 19.05 -4.10 28.04
C MET A 176 19.63 -5.23 27.18
N GLU A 177 20.92 -5.55 27.34
CA GLU A 177 21.52 -6.69 26.64
C GLU A 177 20.84 -7.99 27.04
N HIS A 178 20.59 -8.19 28.34
CA HIS A 178 19.87 -9.34 28.85
C HIS A 178 18.43 -9.42 28.31
N GLU A 179 17.68 -8.31 28.35
CA GLU A 179 16.33 -8.26 27.80
C GLU A 179 16.32 -8.52 26.29
N LEU A 180 17.31 -8.02 25.52
CA LEU A 180 17.44 -8.32 24.09
C LEU A 180 17.75 -9.80 23.85
N LEU A 181 18.63 -10.40 24.64
CA LEU A 181 18.93 -11.84 24.57
C LEU A 181 17.68 -12.67 24.85
N GLU A 182 16.86 -12.31 25.84
CA GLU A 182 15.59 -12.98 26.12
C GLU A 182 14.66 -12.95 24.90
N VAL A 183 14.49 -11.78 24.29
CA VAL A 183 13.58 -11.62 23.14
C VAL A 183 14.14 -12.31 21.88
N ILE A 184 15.45 -12.23 21.64
CA ILE A 184 16.10 -12.91 20.51
C ILE A 184 16.07 -14.44 20.71
N THR A 185 16.19 -14.93 21.95
CA THR A 185 16.05 -16.35 22.27
C THR A 185 14.62 -16.82 22.04
N ALA A 186 13.61 -16.05 22.47
CA ALA A 186 12.21 -16.35 22.19
C ALA A 186 11.93 -16.36 20.67
N LEU A 187 12.51 -15.41 19.94
CA LEU A 187 12.44 -15.35 18.48
C LEU A 187 13.10 -16.57 17.84
N TRP A 188 14.29 -17.00 18.29
CA TRP A 188 14.93 -18.25 17.86
C TRP A 188 14.16 -19.50 18.26
N GLY A 189 13.38 -19.47 19.34
CA GLY A 189 12.49 -20.58 19.72
C GLY A 189 11.19 -20.63 18.92
N THR A 190 10.84 -19.53 18.25
CA THR A 190 9.57 -19.38 17.53
C THR A 190 9.72 -19.86 16.09
N GLU A 191 8.78 -20.69 15.63
CA GLU A 191 8.75 -21.12 14.23
C GLU A 191 8.46 -19.92 13.33
N ASP A 192 9.40 -19.60 12.44
CA ASP A 192 9.36 -18.35 11.69
C ASP A 192 8.36 -18.40 10.55
N MET A 193 8.12 -19.59 9.99
CA MET A 193 7.21 -19.81 8.86
C MET A 193 5.87 -20.35 9.33
N GLN A 194 4.77 -19.78 8.82
CA GLN A 194 3.44 -20.33 9.06
C GLN A 194 3.34 -21.76 8.50
N ARG A 195 2.68 -22.66 9.24
CA ARG A 195 2.39 -24.04 8.77
C ARG A 195 1.15 -24.11 7.90
N GLU A 196 0.19 -23.21 8.17
CA GLU A 196 -1.09 -23.13 7.49
C GLU A 196 -1.24 -21.76 6.84
N ARG A 197 -2.01 -21.66 5.76
CA ARG A 197 -2.32 -20.37 5.14
C ARG A 197 -3.13 -19.51 6.11
N PRO A 198 -2.81 -18.21 6.24
CA PRO A 198 -3.58 -17.33 7.11
C PRO A 198 -5.01 -17.23 6.58
N THR A 199 -5.98 -17.19 7.50
CA THR A 199 -7.36 -16.96 7.11
C THR A 199 -7.55 -15.47 6.76
N PRO A 200 -8.54 -15.11 5.92
CA PRO A 200 -8.89 -13.71 5.69
C PRO A 200 -9.15 -12.94 6.99
N ALA A 201 -9.67 -13.62 8.03
CA ALA A 201 -9.90 -13.02 9.33
C ALA A 201 -8.58 -12.65 10.04
N ASP A 202 -7.53 -13.43 9.88
CA ASP A 202 -6.21 -13.11 10.44
C ASP A 202 -5.58 -11.92 9.71
N GLU A 203 -5.73 -11.84 8.38
CA GLU A 203 -5.29 -10.69 7.59
C GLU A 203 -5.97 -9.38 8.03
N VAL A 204 -7.28 -9.42 8.28
CA VAL A 204 -8.04 -8.28 8.82
C VAL A 204 -7.49 -7.86 10.18
N ARG A 205 -7.31 -8.79 11.13
CA ARG A 205 -6.77 -8.47 12.46
C ARG A 205 -5.40 -7.80 12.36
N HIS A 206 -4.53 -8.32 11.51
CA HIS A 206 -3.19 -7.78 11.33
C HIS A 206 -3.19 -6.40 10.69
N GLY A 207 -3.94 -6.19 9.62
CA GLY A 207 -3.95 -4.89 8.96
C GLY A 207 -4.65 -3.80 9.78
N VAL A 208 -5.74 -4.16 10.47
CA VAL A 208 -6.45 -3.24 11.38
C VAL A 208 -5.61 -2.88 12.60
N ALA A 209 -4.66 -3.72 13.01
CA ALA A 209 -3.71 -3.38 14.08
C ALA A 209 -2.86 -2.15 13.74
N TYR A 210 -2.45 -1.95 12.48
CA TYR A 210 -1.73 -0.72 12.09
C TYR A 210 -2.60 0.53 12.22
N LEU A 211 -3.89 0.41 11.92
CA LEU A 211 -4.83 1.50 12.13
C LEU A 211 -4.93 1.83 13.63
N HIS A 212 -5.08 0.80 14.46
CA HIS A 212 -5.30 0.92 15.91
C HIS A 212 -4.07 1.35 16.71
N GLU A 213 -2.93 0.70 16.49
CA GLU A 213 -1.73 0.87 17.30
C GLU A 213 -0.88 2.07 16.86
N SER A 214 -1.14 2.62 15.66
CA SER A 214 -0.28 3.66 15.08
C SER A 214 -1.05 4.80 14.40
N LEU A 215 -1.87 4.51 13.39
CA LEU A 215 -2.53 5.57 12.62
C LEU A 215 -3.56 6.36 13.45
N PHE A 216 -4.18 5.72 14.44
CA PHE A 216 -5.08 6.37 15.40
C PHE A 216 -4.39 7.52 16.14
N ASP A 217 -3.09 7.41 16.40
CA ASP A 217 -2.27 8.46 17.02
C ASP A 217 -1.57 9.36 16.01
N ALA A 218 -1.25 8.86 14.81
CA ALA A 218 -0.58 9.62 13.77
C ALA A 218 -1.48 10.73 13.19
N VAL A 219 -2.78 10.44 12.97
CA VAL A 219 -3.75 11.39 12.39
C VAL A 219 -3.80 12.74 13.14
N PRO A 220 -4.04 12.79 14.46
CA PRO A 220 -4.10 14.07 15.16
C PRO A 220 -2.74 14.80 15.19
N ARG A 221 -1.63 14.06 15.24
CA ARG A 221 -0.27 14.64 15.17
C ARG A 221 -0.02 15.31 13.82
N LEU A 222 -0.36 14.64 12.73
CA LEU A 222 -0.25 15.19 11.37
C LEU A 222 -1.04 16.51 11.24
N ARG A 223 -2.27 16.56 11.74
CA ARG A 223 -3.07 17.81 11.73
C ARG A 223 -2.35 18.93 12.48
N ARG A 224 -1.83 18.65 13.68
CA ARG A 224 -1.08 19.64 14.48
C ARG A 224 0.18 20.12 13.78
N ASP A 225 0.91 19.22 13.14
CA ASP A 225 2.13 19.53 12.40
C ASP A 225 1.83 20.40 11.18
N LEU A 226 0.77 20.09 10.42
CA LEU A 226 0.31 20.91 9.29
C LEU A 226 -0.12 22.31 9.73
N LYS A 227 -0.94 22.42 10.79
CA LYS A 227 -1.34 23.72 11.36
C LYS A 227 -0.12 24.53 11.82
N THR A 228 0.84 23.87 12.44
CA THR A 228 2.09 24.49 12.89
C THR A 228 2.93 24.95 11.70
N ALA A 229 3.03 24.15 10.64
CA ALA A 229 3.76 24.47 9.43
C ALA A 229 3.18 25.72 8.75
N VAL A 230 1.86 25.76 8.53
CA VAL A 230 1.17 26.93 7.96
C VAL A 230 1.41 28.17 8.82
N THR A 231 1.22 28.07 10.13
CA THR A 231 1.39 29.22 11.03
C THR A 231 2.82 29.75 11.05
N LYS A 232 3.83 28.86 11.07
CA LYS A 232 5.24 29.26 11.14
C LYS A 232 5.80 29.77 9.80
N VAL A 233 5.37 29.18 8.69
CA VAL A 233 5.92 29.46 7.36
C VAL A 233 5.18 30.61 6.68
N LEU A 234 3.84 30.59 6.72
CA LEU A 234 3.00 31.59 6.04
C LEU A 234 2.56 32.72 6.96
N GLY A 235 2.68 32.58 8.28
CA GLY A 235 2.28 33.62 9.25
C GLY A 235 0.77 33.78 9.42
N VAL A 236 -0.04 32.85 8.88
CA VAL A 236 -1.51 32.86 8.97
C VAL A 236 -2.03 31.70 9.81
N SER A 237 -3.19 31.88 10.46
CA SER A 237 -3.85 30.81 11.24
C SER A 237 -5.37 30.80 10.99
N PRO A 238 -5.80 30.48 9.76
CA PRO A 238 -7.22 30.42 9.41
C PRO A 238 -7.98 29.37 10.24
N PRO A 239 -9.23 29.65 10.68
CA PRO A 239 -10.06 28.69 11.41
C PRO A 239 -10.29 27.36 10.67
N GLU A 240 -10.27 27.38 9.34
CA GLU A 240 -10.44 26.22 8.47
C GLU A 240 -9.38 25.13 8.72
N LEU A 241 -8.21 25.50 9.27
CA LEU A 241 -7.16 24.55 9.63
C LEU A 241 -7.55 23.60 10.76
N ASP A 242 -8.54 23.95 11.59
CA ASP A 242 -9.00 23.10 12.70
C ASP A 242 -9.70 21.82 12.21
N HIS A 243 -10.23 21.86 10.98
CA HIS A 243 -10.90 20.73 10.32
C HIS A 243 -10.03 20.07 9.23
N LEU A 244 -8.80 20.55 9.03
CA LEU A 244 -7.91 20.04 7.99
C LEU A 244 -7.61 18.55 8.22
N SER A 245 -8.05 17.73 7.27
CA SER A 245 -7.93 16.27 7.32
C SER A 245 -7.55 15.74 5.94
N PRO A 246 -6.29 15.91 5.50
CA PRO A 246 -5.90 15.56 4.15
C PRO A 246 -5.70 14.05 3.99
N VAL A 247 -6.16 13.23 4.95
CA VAL A 247 -5.98 11.78 4.97
C VAL A 247 -7.30 11.07 5.23
N ARG A 248 -7.55 10.03 4.44
CA ARG A 248 -8.64 9.05 4.62
C ARG A 248 -8.02 7.66 4.53
N PHE A 249 -8.66 6.65 5.11
CA PHE A 249 -8.17 5.27 5.03
C PHE A 249 -9.24 4.35 4.48
N SER A 250 -8.81 3.48 3.58
CA SER A 250 -9.64 2.44 2.99
C SER A 250 -8.96 1.09 3.15
N SER A 251 -9.70 0.00 3.03
CA SER A 251 -9.20 -1.34 3.28
C SER A 251 -9.84 -2.34 2.34
N TRP A 252 -9.02 -3.24 1.82
CA TRP A 252 -9.42 -4.42 1.05
C TRP A 252 -9.41 -5.71 1.89
N LEU A 253 -9.02 -5.60 3.16
CA LEU A 253 -8.91 -6.74 4.07
C LEU A 253 -10.30 -7.26 4.40
N GLY A 254 -10.57 -8.51 4.03
CA GLY A 254 -11.87 -9.14 4.23
C GLY A 254 -12.96 -8.72 3.22
N SER A 255 -12.62 -7.94 2.19
CA SER A 255 -13.58 -7.44 1.19
C SER A 255 -13.15 -7.63 -0.27
N ASP A 256 -11.84 -7.68 -0.55
CA ASP A 256 -11.32 -8.02 -1.89
C ASP A 256 -11.31 -9.55 -2.09
N ARG A 257 -12.16 -9.97 -3.02
CA ARG A 257 -12.51 -11.35 -3.34
C ARG A 257 -12.08 -11.77 -4.74
N ASP A 258 -11.37 -10.90 -5.47
CA ASP A 258 -10.84 -11.20 -6.81
C ASP A 258 -9.91 -12.42 -6.76
N GLY A 259 -10.44 -13.53 -7.28
CA GLY A 259 -9.86 -14.86 -7.21
C GLY A 259 -9.43 -15.28 -5.80
N ASN A 260 -10.20 -14.91 -4.78
CA ASN A 260 -10.07 -15.43 -3.42
C ASN A 260 -11.44 -15.91 -2.89
N PRO A 261 -11.80 -17.19 -3.09
CA PRO A 261 -13.08 -17.72 -2.65
C PRO A 261 -13.22 -17.80 -1.11
N ALA A 262 -12.12 -17.64 -0.35
CA ALA A 262 -12.18 -17.60 1.11
C ALA A 262 -12.75 -16.28 1.66
N VAL A 263 -12.79 -15.22 0.85
CA VAL A 263 -13.38 -13.93 1.23
C VAL A 263 -14.86 -13.94 0.86
N THR A 264 -15.68 -14.39 1.80
CA THR A 264 -17.14 -14.45 1.66
C THR A 264 -17.83 -13.20 2.20
N SER A 265 -19.12 -13.04 1.91
CA SER A 265 -19.99 -12.00 2.43
C SER A 265 -20.03 -11.99 3.96
N GLU A 266 -19.93 -13.17 4.60
CA GLU A 266 -19.82 -13.30 6.06
C GLU A 266 -18.52 -12.73 6.60
N ILE A 267 -17.38 -13.00 5.93
CA ILE A 267 -16.09 -12.43 6.29
C ILE A 267 -16.12 -10.90 6.14
N THR A 268 -16.74 -10.38 5.08
CA THR A 268 -16.89 -8.92 4.88
C THR A 268 -17.71 -8.28 6.01
N ARG A 269 -18.85 -8.88 6.40
CA ARG A 269 -19.63 -8.42 7.56
C ARG A 269 -18.82 -8.48 8.84
N TRP A 270 -18.11 -9.59 9.07
CA TRP A 270 -17.29 -9.77 10.26
C TRP A 270 -16.17 -8.72 10.33
N ALA A 271 -15.49 -8.43 9.23
CA ALA A 271 -14.42 -7.42 9.17
C ALA A 271 -14.94 -6.02 9.52
N ALA A 272 -16.10 -5.63 8.99
CA ALA A 272 -16.74 -4.35 9.32
C ALA A 272 -17.10 -4.25 10.80
N ASN A 273 -17.69 -5.31 11.37
CA ASN A 273 -18.03 -5.38 12.79
C ASN A 273 -16.79 -5.30 13.67
N TYR A 274 -15.71 -6.02 13.30
CA TYR A 274 -14.46 -6.01 14.04
C TYR A 274 -13.83 -4.61 14.11
N GLN A 275 -13.77 -3.90 12.98
CA GLN A 275 -13.28 -2.51 12.95
C GLN A 275 -14.13 -1.58 13.80
N HIS A 276 -15.47 -1.66 13.68
CA HIS A 276 -16.40 -0.86 14.45
C HIS A 276 -16.25 -1.08 15.96
N ASP A 277 -16.26 -2.34 16.39
CA ASP A 277 -16.17 -2.69 17.82
C ASP A 277 -14.85 -2.24 18.43
N LEU A 278 -13.74 -2.41 17.70
CA LEU A 278 -12.42 -1.94 18.12
C LEU A 278 -12.42 -0.42 18.27
N LEU A 279 -12.86 0.31 17.24
CA LEU A 279 -12.86 1.78 17.23
C LEU A 279 -13.73 2.38 18.33
N LEU A 280 -14.96 1.88 18.52
CA LEU A 280 -15.85 2.40 19.56
C LEU A 280 -15.34 2.12 20.98
N ASN A 281 -14.62 1.01 21.18
CA ASN A 281 -13.95 0.75 22.45
C ASN A 281 -12.82 1.76 22.70
N GLU A 282 -12.07 2.12 21.67
CA GLU A 282 -11.00 3.12 21.76
C GLU A 282 -11.54 4.52 22.05
N TYR A 283 -12.58 4.97 21.36
CA TYR A 283 -13.25 6.24 21.68
C TYR A 283 -13.79 6.25 23.11
N GLN A 284 -14.37 5.14 23.59
CA GLN A 284 -14.80 5.03 24.99
C GLN A 284 -13.64 5.15 25.96
N ARG A 285 -12.47 4.55 25.66
CA ARG A 285 -11.27 4.70 26.48
C ARG A 285 -10.81 6.15 26.51
N GLU A 286 -10.67 6.79 25.34
CA GLU A 286 -10.27 8.20 25.24
C GLU A 286 -11.23 9.12 26.02
N LEU A 287 -12.54 8.92 25.93
CA LEU A 287 -13.50 9.70 26.72
C LEU A 287 -13.36 9.46 28.22
N ARG A 288 -13.11 8.23 28.67
CA ARG A 288 -12.88 7.96 30.11
C ARG A 288 -11.65 8.69 30.61
N ASP A 289 -10.55 8.66 29.85
CA ASP A 289 -9.33 9.36 30.21
C ASP A 289 -9.54 10.89 30.20
N LEU A 290 -10.23 11.41 29.18
CA LEU A 290 -10.62 12.82 29.09
C LEU A 290 -11.52 13.23 30.27
N ALA A 291 -12.43 12.37 30.72
CA ALA A 291 -13.26 12.67 31.87
C ALA A 291 -12.42 12.90 33.13
N TRP A 292 -11.34 12.12 33.33
CA TRP A 292 -10.42 12.35 34.47
C TRP A 292 -9.67 13.68 34.36
N GLU A 293 -9.22 14.03 33.16
CA GLU A 293 -8.47 15.28 32.92
C GLU A 293 -9.36 16.54 33.00
N MET A 294 -10.62 16.45 32.55
CA MET A 294 -11.53 17.60 32.43
C MET A 294 -12.42 17.81 33.68
N SER A 295 -11.81 17.76 34.87
CA SER A 295 -12.48 17.90 36.18
C SER A 295 -12.78 19.36 36.57
N ILE A 296 -13.18 20.19 35.60
CA ILE A 296 -13.37 21.64 35.76
C ILE A 296 -14.64 21.92 36.57
N SER A 297 -14.49 22.61 37.70
CA SER A 297 -15.60 23.08 38.52
C SER A 297 -16.10 24.45 38.08
N VAL A 298 -17.41 24.58 37.92
CA VAL A 298 -18.11 25.81 37.54
C VAL A 298 -18.94 26.28 38.74
N PRO A 299 -18.45 27.29 39.49
CA PRO A 299 -19.05 27.66 40.77
C PRO A 299 -20.34 28.46 40.64
N ASP A 300 -20.48 29.29 39.60
CA ASP A 300 -21.61 30.19 39.43
C ASP A 300 -22.80 29.52 38.70
N GLU A 301 -24.02 29.84 39.14
CA GLU A 301 -25.25 29.22 38.61
C GLU A 301 -25.52 29.62 37.16
N ALA A 302 -25.33 30.91 36.81
CA ALA A 302 -25.61 31.41 35.47
C ALA A 302 -24.75 30.73 34.40
N THR A 303 -23.46 30.49 34.67
CA THR A 303 -22.59 29.72 33.76
C THR A 303 -22.99 28.25 33.74
N ARG A 304 -23.42 27.65 34.87
CA ARG A 304 -23.94 26.27 34.88
C ARG A 304 -25.19 26.11 34.02
N GLU A 305 -26.14 27.02 34.10
CA GLU A 305 -27.34 27.04 33.23
C GLU A 305 -26.93 27.15 31.75
N ARG A 306 -26.04 28.09 31.42
CA ARG A 306 -25.55 28.26 30.05
C ARG A 306 -24.84 27.01 29.52
N LEU A 307 -24.04 26.34 30.37
CA LEU A 307 -23.34 25.11 30.00
C LEU A 307 -24.30 23.92 29.88
N TRP A 308 -25.37 23.88 30.67
CA TRP A 308 -26.40 22.85 30.57
C TRP A 308 -27.00 22.82 29.16
N ASP A 309 -27.29 24.01 28.63
CA ASP A 309 -27.82 24.18 27.27
C ASP A 309 -26.77 23.86 26.20
N ILE A 310 -25.55 24.42 26.31
CA ILE A 310 -24.45 24.19 25.34
C ILE A 310 -24.12 22.70 25.23
N LEU A 311 -24.07 21.98 26.35
CA LEU A 311 -23.71 20.56 26.40
C LEU A 311 -24.90 19.63 26.12
N HIS A 312 -26.10 20.17 25.95
CA HIS A 312 -27.33 19.39 25.70
C HIS A 312 -27.62 18.34 26.79
N LEU A 313 -27.39 18.69 28.07
CA LEU A 313 -27.47 17.75 29.20
C LEU A 313 -28.89 17.23 29.46
N GLU A 314 -29.92 18.01 29.14
CA GLU A 314 -31.32 17.58 29.26
C GLU A 314 -31.62 16.35 28.40
N ARG A 315 -31.14 16.35 27.15
CA ARG A 315 -31.29 15.22 26.22
C ARG A 315 -30.64 13.96 26.79
N ASP A 316 -29.41 14.08 27.26
CA ASP A 316 -28.66 12.94 27.80
C ASP A 316 -29.28 12.41 29.09
N TRP A 317 -29.78 13.28 29.97
CA TRP A 317 -30.51 12.88 31.17
C TRP A 317 -31.76 12.07 30.84
N GLN A 318 -32.56 12.51 29.87
CA GLN A 318 -33.81 11.84 29.47
C GLN A 318 -33.55 10.48 28.79
N GLU A 319 -32.61 10.43 27.86
CA GLU A 319 -32.36 9.23 27.04
C GLU A 319 -31.51 8.16 27.74
N LEU A 320 -30.63 8.55 28.66
CA LEU A 320 -29.69 7.63 29.30
C LEU A 320 -30.12 7.22 30.71
N SER A 321 -31.16 7.82 31.29
CA SER A 321 -31.69 7.44 32.62
C SER A 321 -31.98 5.93 32.72
N PRO A 322 -31.68 5.27 33.85
CA PRO A 322 -31.17 5.80 35.12
C PRO A 322 -29.63 5.89 35.22
N PHE A 323 -28.90 5.76 34.10
CA PHE A 323 -27.43 5.81 34.14
C PHE A 323 -26.94 7.15 34.69
N ARG A 324 -25.98 7.09 35.62
CA ARG A 324 -25.29 8.26 36.18
C ARG A 324 -23.78 8.03 36.02
N PRO A 325 -23.06 8.93 35.34
CA PRO A 325 -21.60 8.90 35.30
C PRO A 325 -21.00 8.76 36.71
N LEU A 326 -20.01 7.89 36.85
CA LEU A 326 -19.30 7.69 38.12
C LEU A 326 -18.42 8.91 38.49
N LEU A 327 -18.02 9.70 37.50
CA LEU A 327 -17.17 10.88 37.63
C LEU A 327 -17.99 12.14 37.41
N GLY A 328 -17.63 13.20 38.15
CA GLY A 328 -18.32 14.49 38.12
C GLY A 328 -19.33 14.67 39.24
N ASN A 329 -19.55 15.93 39.61
CA ASN A 329 -20.63 16.36 40.50
C ASN A 329 -21.42 17.51 39.83
N ALA A 330 -22.42 18.06 40.52
CA ALA A 330 -23.29 19.12 39.98
C ALA A 330 -22.52 20.39 39.50
N SER A 331 -21.27 20.59 39.93
CA SER A 331 -20.42 21.69 39.46
C SER A 331 -19.51 21.32 38.29
N GLN A 332 -19.39 20.04 37.91
CA GLN A 332 -18.44 19.54 36.91
C GLN A 332 -19.16 19.06 35.64
N LEU A 333 -19.93 19.97 35.02
CA LEU A 333 -20.84 19.64 33.91
C LEU A 333 -20.12 19.07 32.67
N VAL A 334 -18.90 19.55 32.36
CA VAL A 334 -18.09 19.03 31.24
C VAL A 334 -17.69 17.57 31.48
N GLN A 335 -17.18 17.25 32.67
CA GLN A 335 -16.85 15.87 33.04
C GLN A 335 -18.08 14.95 32.99
N TYR A 336 -19.23 15.48 33.42
CA TYR A 336 -20.50 14.76 33.40
C TYR A 336 -20.96 14.44 31.98
N LYS A 337 -20.91 15.42 31.07
CA LYS A 337 -21.18 15.24 29.63
C LYS A 337 -20.31 14.13 29.05
N ILE A 338 -19.00 14.20 29.27
CA ILE A 338 -18.04 13.20 28.74
C ILE A 338 -18.38 11.79 29.24
N GLY A 339 -18.78 11.66 30.51
CA GLY A 339 -19.24 10.40 31.08
C GLY A 339 -20.49 9.84 30.38
N TRP A 340 -21.45 10.70 30.03
CA TRP A 340 -22.62 10.30 29.24
C TRP A 340 -22.29 9.96 27.79
N MET A 341 -21.38 10.70 27.17
CA MET A 341 -20.89 10.38 25.82
C MET A 341 -20.26 8.99 25.78
N ALA A 342 -19.49 8.61 26.82
CA ALA A 342 -18.89 7.27 26.94
C ALA A 342 -19.96 6.17 27.07
N GLU A 343 -21.02 6.40 27.84
CA GLU A 343 -22.15 5.46 27.94
C GLU A 343 -22.92 5.36 26.61
N ARG A 344 -23.17 6.50 25.96
CA ARG A 344 -23.84 6.54 24.65
C ARG A 344 -23.06 5.76 23.60
N LEU A 345 -21.73 5.87 23.56
CA LEU A 345 -20.87 5.02 22.73
C LEU A 345 -20.95 3.54 23.11
N ARG A 346 -21.00 3.21 24.41
CA ARG A 346 -21.17 1.82 24.87
C ARG A 346 -22.46 1.24 24.30
N ARG A 347 -23.57 1.97 24.43
CA ARG A 347 -24.88 1.57 23.88
C ARG A 347 -24.87 1.47 22.36
N THR A 348 -24.17 2.37 21.67
CA THR A 348 -23.98 2.31 20.21
C THR A 348 -23.34 0.99 19.80
N ARG A 349 -22.23 0.62 20.46
CA ARG A 349 -21.46 -0.60 20.17
C ARG A 349 -22.29 -1.88 20.34
N ILE A 350 -23.08 -1.97 21.40
CA ILE A 350 -23.89 -3.17 21.69
C ILE A 350 -25.35 -3.06 21.21
N LYS A 351 -25.69 -2.00 20.46
CA LYS A 351 -27.03 -1.72 19.92
C LYS A 351 -28.15 -1.57 20.96
N GLU A 352 -27.85 -0.94 22.08
CA GLU A 352 -28.87 -0.55 23.06
C GLU A 352 -29.52 0.79 22.71
N SER A 353 -30.75 0.99 23.18
CA SER A 353 -31.48 2.27 23.00
C SER A 353 -30.74 3.43 23.65
N GLY A 354 -30.76 4.59 22.99
CA GLY A 354 -30.02 5.77 23.42
C GLY A 354 -28.53 5.72 23.06
N GLY A 355 -28.11 4.88 22.11
CA GLY A 355 -26.82 5.02 21.43
C GLY A 355 -26.78 6.22 20.47
N TYR A 356 -25.60 6.56 19.96
CA TYR A 356 -25.47 7.54 18.88
C TYR A 356 -26.04 6.97 17.58
N PRO A 357 -26.80 7.78 16.82
CA PRO A 357 -27.31 7.36 15.51
C PRO A 357 -26.24 7.36 14.42
N SER A 358 -25.18 8.18 14.58
CA SER A 358 -24.08 8.28 13.63
C SER A 358 -22.82 8.88 14.28
N ALA A 359 -21.70 8.85 13.56
CA ALA A 359 -20.46 9.48 13.98
C ALA A 359 -20.56 11.01 14.02
N GLU A 360 -21.37 11.61 13.13
CA GLU A 360 -21.63 13.05 13.09
C GLU A 360 -22.31 13.53 14.37
N ALA A 361 -23.31 12.78 14.87
CA ALA A 361 -23.94 13.09 16.15
C ALA A 361 -22.98 13.00 17.34
N PHE A 362 -21.99 12.11 17.28
CA PHE A 362 -20.91 12.05 18.27
C PHE A 362 -19.96 13.24 18.15
N LEU A 363 -19.60 13.63 16.92
CA LEU A 363 -18.77 14.79 16.65
C LEU A 363 -19.43 16.10 17.09
N GLU A 364 -20.75 16.23 16.92
CA GLU A 364 -21.54 17.35 17.44
C GLU A 364 -21.41 17.49 18.95
N ASP A 365 -21.51 16.38 19.70
CA ASP A 365 -21.31 16.39 21.15
C ASP A 365 -19.86 16.76 21.53
N LEU A 366 -18.86 16.33 20.76
CA LEU A 366 -17.46 16.77 20.97
C LEU A 366 -17.30 18.28 20.70
N CYS A 367 -17.97 18.82 19.70
CA CYS A 367 -17.99 20.26 19.41
C CYS A 367 -18.73 21.05 20.50
N ALA A 368 -19.78 20.48 21.09
CA ALA A 368 -20.46 21.07 22.24
C ALA A 368 -19.51 21.17 23.46
N VAL A 369 -18.71 20.14 23.73
CA VAL A 369 -17.66 20.18 24.76
C VAL A 369 -16.59 21.23 24.44
N ASP A 370 -16.18 21.34 23.18
CA ASP A 370 -15.23 22.35 22.72
C ASP A 370 -15.73 23.78 22.97
N ASN A 371 -16.97 24.06 22.55
CA ASN A 371 -17.65 25.34 22.77
C ASN A 371 -17.82 25.67 24.26
N ALA A 372 -18.10 24.66 25.10
CA ALA A 372 -18.17 24.82 26.54
C ALA A 372 -16.81 25.23 27.13
N LEU A 373 -15.71 24.59 26.72
CA LEU A 373 -14.36 24.95 27.17
C LEU A 373 -13.96 26.36 26.73
N LEU A 374 -14.30 26.76 25.51
CA LEU A 374 -14.06 28.13 25.02
C LEU A 374 -14.88 29.16 25.81
N THR A 375 -16.15 28.84 26.12
CA THR A 375 -17.01 29.69 26.97
C THR A 375 -16.44 29.87 28.37
N LEU A 376 -15.75 28.84 28.91
CA LEU A 376 -15.05 28.87 30.18
C LEU A 376 -13.66 29.55 30.12
N GLY A 377 -13.22 30.00 28.94
CA GLY A 377 -11.90 30.63 28.77
C GLY A 377 -10.74 29.63 28.82
N LEU A 378 -10.96 28.38 28.40
CA LEU A 378 -9.99 27.28 28.47
C LEU A 378 -9.53 26.77 27.09
N PRO A 379 -9.04 27.64 26.18
CA PRO A 379 -8.69 27.25 24.80
C PRO A 379 -7.53 26.24 24.73
N ARG A 380 -6.67 26.18 25.75
CA ARG A 380 -5.58 25.18 25.82
C ARG A 380 -6.10 23.75 26.00
N LEU A 381 -7.23 23.59 26.70
CA LEU A 381 -7.87 22.28 26.87
C LEU A 381 -8.64 21.88 25.61
N ALA A 382 -9.31 22.85 24.97
CA ALA A 382 -10.00 22.65 23.70
C ALA A 382 -9.02 22.18 22.59
N ALA A 383 -7.89 22.86 22.44
CA ALA A 383 -6.85 22.54 21.47
C ALA A 383 -5.95 21.33 21.84
N GLY A 384 -6.24 20.64 22.95
CA GLY A 384 -5.48 19.50 23.45
C GLY A 384 -6.07 18.15 22.98
N ARG A 385 -6.18 17.20 23.91
CA ARG A 385 -6.70 15.84 23.64
C ARG A 385 -8.13 15.82 23.06
N LEU A 386 -8.95 16.83 23.34
CA LEU A 386 -10.28 16.95 22.75
C LEU A 386 -10.20 17.18 21.23
N SER A 387 -9.34 18.11 20.79
CA SER A 387 -9.06 18.33 19.37
C SER A 387 -8.49 17.07 18.71
N ASP A 388 -7.61 16.33 19.40
CA ASP A 388 -7.07 15.07 18.89
C ASP A 388 -8.19 14.01 18.72
N LEU A 389 -9.13 13.92 19.65
CA LEU A 389 -10.30 13.03 19.54
C LEU A 389 -11.24 13.45 18.41
N ARG A 390 -11.53 14.75 18.26
CA ARG A 390 -12.31 15.28 17.14
C ARG A 390 -11.66 14.91 15.80
N ALA A 391 -10.34 15.07 15.69
CA ALA A 391 -9.61 14.72 14.50
C ALA A 391 -9.75 13.24 14.11
N ARG A 392 -9.68 12.36 15.10
CA ARG A 392 -9.89 10.91 14.90
C ARG A 392 -11.31 10.63 14.41
N VAL A 393 -12.34 11.23 15.01
CA VAL A 393 -13.74 11.01 14.60
C VAL A 393 -14.00 11.53 13.19
N GLU A 394 -13.47 12.71 12.83
CA GLU A 394 -13.58 13.28 11.49
C GLU A 394 -12.93 12.40 10.42
N VAL A 395 -11.90 11.62 10.77
CA VAL A 395 -11.18 10.72 9.84
C VAL A 395 -11.75 9.31 9.80
N PHE A 396 -12.01 8.72 10.96
CA PHE A 396 -12.34 7.30 11.09
C PHE A 396 -13.85 7.03 11.23
N GLY A 397 -14.66 8.05 11.53
CA GLY A 397 -16.09 7.88 11.75
C GLY A 397 -16.39 6.80 12.78
N PHE A 398 -17.34 5.90 12.47
CA PHE A 398 -17.68 4.69 13.25
C PHE A 398 -17.28 3.39 12.54
N HIS A 399 -16.46 3.44 11.50
CA HIS A 399 -16.11 2.29 10.68
C HIS A 399 -14.60 2.07 10.51
N PHE A 400 -13.79 2.98 11.03
CA PHE A 400 -12.34 2.96 10.97
C PHE A 400 -11.81 3.20 9.56
N ALA A 401 -11.46 2.16 8.80
CA ALA A 401 -11.18 2.28 7.38
C ALA A 401 -12.40 1.85 6.55
N THR A 402 -12.66 2.60 5.48
CA THR A 402 -13.72 2.28 4.51
C THR A 402 -13.41 0.94 3.84
N LEU A 403 -14.32 -0.03 3.96
CA LEU A 403 -14.17 -1.29 3.23
C LEU A 403 -14.54 -1.10 1.76
N GLU A 404 -13.79 -1.72 0.85
CA GLU A 404 -14.12 -1.67 -0.58
C GLU A 404 -14.25 -3.08 -1.13
N ILE A 405 -15.33 -3.32 -1.89
CA ILE A 405 -15.53 -4.61 -2.56
C ILE A 405 -14.71 -4.59 -3.83
N ARG A 406 -13.93 -5.65 -4.09
CA ARG A 406 -13.26 -5.86 -5.37
C ARG A 406 -13.58 -7.26 -5.88
N GLN A 407 -14.03 -7.36 -7.12
CA GLN A 407 -14.31 -8.65 -7.77
C GLN A 407 -14.05 -8.58 -9.28
N HIS A 408 -13.70 -9.73 -9.86
CA HIS A 408 -13.50 -9.89 -11.30
C HIS A 408 -14.79 -9.72 -12.10
N ARG A 409 -14.74 -9.02 -13.26
CA ARG A 409 -15.92 -8.74 -14.10
C ARG A 409 -16.75 -9.97 -14.46
N SER A 410 -16.09 -11.10 -14.75
CA SER A 410 -16.77 -12.34 -15.16
C SER A 410 -17.77 -12.84 -14.11
N ILE A 411 -17.50 -12.60 -12.82
CA ILE A 411 -18.35 -13.06 -11.73
C ILE A 411 -19.62 -12.21 -11.66
N TYR A 412 -19.52 -10.90 -11.92
CA TYR A 412 -20.69 -10.02 -12.05
C TYR A 412 -21.52 -10.39 -13.28
N MET A 413 -20.87 -10.66 -14.41
CA MET A 413 -21.55 -11.07 -15.64
C MET A 413 -22.29 -12.40 -15.44
N THR A 414 -21.66 -13.41 -14.82
CA THR A 414 -22.31 -14.68 -14.51
C THR A 414 -23.55 -14.47 -13.63
N ALA A 415 -23.45 -13.65 -12.59
CA ALA A 415 -24.57 -13.35 -11.70
C ALA A 415 -25.72 -12.65 -12.42
N LEU A 416 -25.42 -11.70 -13.32
CA LEU A 416 -26.45 -11.02 -14.10
C LEU A 416 -27.07 -11.93 -15.17
N ARG A 417 -26.26 -12.75 -15.85
CA ARG A 417 -26.73 -13.74 -16.82
C ARG A 417 -27.76 -14.68 -16.19
N GLU A 418 -27.44 -15.25 -15.03
CA GLU A 418 -28.36 -16.12 -14.30
C GLU A 418 -29.60 -15.35 -13.82
N ALA A 419 -29.45 -14.10 -13.40
CA ALA A 419 -30.58 -13.26 -13.00
C ALA A 419 -31.54 -12.95 -14.16
N LEU A 420 -31.02 -12.66 -15.36
CA LEU A 420 -31.81 -12.43 -16.57
C LEU A 420 -32.53 -13.70 -17.03
N ALA A 421 -31.86 -14.85 -16.96
CA ALA A 421 -32.46 -16.15 -17.29
C ALA A 421 -33.64 -16.48 -16.35
N CYS A 422 -33.49 -16.26 -15.04
CA CYS A 422 -34.60 -16.37 -14.08
C CYS A 422 -35.73 -15.38 -14.38
N GLY A 423 -35.41 -14.20 -14.92
CA GLY A 423 -36.34 -13.19 -15.40
C GLY A 423 -37.05 -13.52 -16.72
N SER A 424 -36.89 -14.75 -17.24
CA SER A 424 -37.48 -15.24 -18.50
C SER A 424 -36.98 -14.53 -19.77
N VAL A 425 -35.76 -13.99 -19.74
CA VAL A 425 -35.05 -13.54 -20.96
C VAL A 425 -34.45 -14.78 -21.64
N SER A 426 -34.59 -14.90 -22.96
CA SER A 426 -34.01 -16.02 -23.74
C SER A 426 -32.49 -15.99 -23.69
N ASP A 427 -31.84 -17.16 -23.62
CA ASP A 427 -30.38 -17.28 -23.69
C ASP A 427 -29.80 -16.59 -24.95
N ASP A 428 -30.51 -16.66 -26.08
CA ASP A 428 -30.13 -16.01 -27.35
C ASP A 428 -30.09 -14.47 -27.27
N ASP A 429 -30.83 -13.86 -26.33
CA ASP A 429 -30.88 -12.41 -26.12
C ASP A 429 -29.92 -11.96 -25.01
N ILE A 430 -29.58 -12.83 -24.05
CA ILE A 430 -28.75 -12.46 -22.89
C ILE A 430 -27.32 -12.13 -23.31
N GLU A 431 -26.69 -12.95 -24.14
CA GLU A 431 -25.27 -12.73 -24.51
C GLU A 431 -25.07 -11.39 -25.24
N PRO A 432 -25.86 -11.04 -26.27
CA PRO A 432 -25.81 -9.71 -26.87
C PRO A 432 -26.06 -8.58 -25.87
N MET A 433 -26.99 -8.76 -24.93
CA MET A 433 -27.25 -7.75 -23.90
C MET A 433 -26.06 -7.52 -22.96
N LEU A 434 -25.28 -8.55 -22.64
CA LEU A 434 -24.11 -8.40 -21.76
C LEU A 434 -22.93 -7.70 -22.46
N GLU A 435 -22.84 -7.81 -23.79
CA GLU A 435 -21.78 -7.16 -24.58
C GLU A 435 -22.18 -5.75 -25.08
N ASP A 436 -23.47 -5.46 -25.22
CA ASP A 436 -24.00 -4.18 -25.72
C ASP A 436 -24.56 -3.30 -24.58
N TYR A 437 -23.85 -2.20 -24.29
CA TYR A 437 -24.27 -1.23 -23.28
C TYR A 437 -25.63 -0.59 -23.58
N GLY A 438 -25.95 -0.33 -24.84
CA GLY A 438 -27.22 0.26 -25.25
C GLY A 438 -28.40 -0.64 -24.92
N LEU A 439 -28.29 -1.94 -25.14
CA LEU A 439 -29.31 -2.92 -24.71
C LEU A 439 -29.40 -3.03 -23.19
N LEU A 440 -28.25 -3.10 -22.51
CA LEU A 440 -28.21 -3.25 -21.05
C LEU A 440 -28.71 -2.01 -20.30
N SER A 441 -28.49 -0.83 -20.86
CA SER A 441 -28.97 0.46 -20.32
C SER A 441 -30.50 0.51 -20.23
N GLN A 442 -31.21 -0.15 -21.14
CA GLN A 442 -32.67 -0.23 -21.11
C GLN A 442 -33.14 -1.00 -19.88
N GLU A 443 -32.48 -2.14 -19.58
CA GLU A 443 -32.79 -2.89 -18.36
C GLU A 443 -32.37 -2.11 -17.11
N LEU A 444 -31.24 -1.39 -17.12
CA LEU A 444 -30.83 -0.53 -16.01
C LEU A 444 -31.87 0.55 -15.67
N CYS A 445 -32.54 1.11 -16.68
CA CYS A 445 -33.61 2.10 -16.51
C CYS A 445 -34.91 1.50 -15.96
N CYS A 446 -35.08 0.18 -15.98
CA CYS A 446 -36.28 -0.46 -15.46
C CYS A 446 -36.39 -0.32 -13.92
N SER A 447 -37.62 -0.22 -13.43
CA SER A 447 -37.95 -0.27 -11.99
C SER A 447 -38.48 -1.63 -11.55
N ARG A 448 -38.63 -2.59 -12.48
CA ARG A 448 -39.10 -3.95 -12.16
C ARG A 448 -37.96 -4.76 -11.52
N PRO A 449 -38.22 -5.59 -10.51
CA PRO A 449 -37.25 -6.58 -10.05
C PRO A 449 -36.95 -7.60 -11.16
N LEU A 450 -35.68 -8.01 -11.27
CA LEU A 450 -35.24 -9.09 -12.15
C LEU A 450 -35.44 -10.46 -11.51
N LEU A 451 -35.20 -10.54 -10.20
CA LEU A 451 -35.24 -11.78 -9.44
C LEU A 451 -36.40 -11.79 -8.45
N ALA A 452 -37.21 -12.85 -8.50
CA ALA A 452 -38.22 -13.13 -7.48
C ALA A 452 -37.61 -13.81 -6.24
N ASP A 453 -36.71 -14.77 -6.46
CA ASP A 453 -35.87 -15.39 -5.43
C ASP A 453 -34.46 -15.69 -5.96
N ARG A 454 -33.60 -16.27 -5.12
CA ARG A 454 -32.19 -16.60 -5.43
C ARG A 454 -31.88 -18.10 -5.29
N LEU A 455 -32.91 -18.95 -5.22
CA LEU A 455 -32.75 -20.38 -4.92
C LEU A 455 -32.12 -21.14 -6.09
N ASP A 456 -32.45 -20.74 -7.32
CA ASP A 456 -31.96 -21.38 -8.55
C ASP A 456 -30.60 -20.85 -9.03
N LEU A 457 -30.07 -19.81 -8.36
CA LEU A 457 -28.75 -19.27 -8.67
C LEU A 457 -27.64 -20.25 -8.26
N SER A 458 -26.56 -20.26 -9.03
CA SER A 458 -25.34 -20.98 -8.66
C SER A 458 -24.77 -20.44 -7.35
N ARG A 459 -23.90 -21.24 -6.70
CA ARG A 459 -23.25 -20.83 -5.44
C ARG A 459 -22.47 -19.53 -5.62
N GLU A 460 -21.80 -19.35 -6.75
CA GLU A 460 -20.99 -18.16 -7.06
C GLU A 460 -21.87 -16.91 -7.22
N SER A 461 -22.95 -16.98 -8.01
CA SER A 461 -23.90 -15.88 -8.18
C SER A 461 -24.59 -15.53 -6.87
N ARG A 462 -25.00 -16.53 -6.08
CA ARG A 462 -25.63 -16.31 -4.78
C ARG A 462 -24.71 -15.56 -3.81
N GLU A 463 -23.45 -15.98 -3.73
CA GLU A 463 -22.42 -15.32 -2.93
C GLU A 463 -22.22 -13.85 -3.36
N MET A 464 -22.30 -13.54 -4.66
CA MET A 464 -22.24 -12.15 -5.13
C MET A 464 -23.43 -11.31 -4.66
N PHE A 465 -24.65 -11.83 -4.74
CA PHE A 465 -25.81 -11.13 -4.24
C PHE A 465 -25.76 -10.95 -2.70
N GLU A 466 -25.34 -11.97 -1.97
CA GLU A 466 -25.15 -11.91 -0.52
C GLU A 466 -24.07 -10.89 -0.10
N THR A 467 -23.09 -10.67 -0.98
CA THR A 467 -22.06 -9.64 -0.81
C THR A 467 -22.62 -8.24 -0.96
N LEU A 468 -23.45 -8.00 -1.97
CA LEU A 468 -24.13 -6.72 -2.13
C LEU A 468 -25.12 -6.48 -0.97
N ASP A 469 -25.76 -7.52 -0.44
CA ASP A 469 -26.50 -7.41 0.82
C ASP A 469 -25.59 -7.05 1.99
N ALA A 470 -24.39 -7.64 2.09
CA ALA A 470 -23.41 -7.30 3.13
C ALA A 470 -23.02 -5.82 3.07
N VAL A 471 -22.82 -5.26 1.87
CA VAL A 471 -22.59 -3.83 1.67
C VAL A 471 -23.74 -3.02 2.26
N ARG A 472 -24.99 -3.35 1.93
CA ARG A 472 -26.18 -2.67 2.48
C ARG A 472 -26.22 -2.77 4.00
N ASP A 473 -26.03 -3.97 4.56
CA ASP A 473 -26.06 -4.22 6.01
C ASP A 473 -24.99 -3.41 6.75
N ILE A 474 -23.79 -3.31 6.18
CA ILE A 474 -22.66 -2.52 6.70
C ILE A 474 -23.03 -1.03 6.69
N GLN A 475 -23.56 -0.53 5.58
CA GLN A 475 -23.93 0.88 5.46
C GLN A 475 -25.12 1.27 6.34
N ASP A 476 -26.11 0.40 6.50
CA ASP A 476 -27.25 0.61 7.39
C ASP A 476 -26.82 0.71 8.85
N ARG A 477 -25.75 0.00 9.22
CA ARG A 477 -25.26 -0.07 10.59
C ARG A 477 -24.20 0.98 10.92
N PHE A 478 -23.32 1.29 9.98
CA PHE A 478 -22.11 2.11 10.22
C PHE A 478 -22.05 3.38 9.37
N GLY A 479 -23.09 3.65 8.57
CA GLY A 479 -23.17 4.76 7.64
C GLY A 479 -22.66 4.40 6.24
N ASN A 480 -23.13 5.15 5.23
CA ASN A 480 -22.81 4.86 3.82
C ASN A 480 -21.29 4.87 3.53
N GLY A 481 -20.53 5.70 4.25
CA GLY A 481 -19.08 5.78 4.12
C GLY A 481 -18.32 4.52 4.57
N ALA A 482 -18.97 3.57 5.25
CA ALA A 482 -18.31 2.36 5.73
C ALA A 482 -17.98 1.36 4.62
N CYS A 483 -18.75 1.34 3.52
CA CYS A 483 -18.47 0.50 2.37
C CYS A 483 -19.12 1.06 1.10
N LEU A 484 -18.48 2.03 0.44
CA LEU A 484 -19.08 2.77 -0.67
C LEU A 484 -18.62 2.29 -2.06
N ASN A 485 -17.38 1.84 -2.17
CA ASN A 485 -16.73 1.59 -3.45
C ASN A 485 -16.80 0.12 -3.85
N ILE A 486 -17.18 -0.13 -5.11
CA ILE A 486 -17.16 -1.45 -5.75
C ILE A 486 -16.21 -1.39 -6.94
N VAL A 487 -15.06 -2.06 -6.82
CA VAL A 487 -14.01 -2.17 -7.83
C VAL A 487 -14.28 -3.36 -8.75
N ILE A 488 -14.28 -3.12 -10.06
CA ILE A 488 -14.45 -4.15 -11.09
C ILE A 488 -13.09 -4.47 -11.72
N SER A 489 -12.47 -5.59 -11.31
CA SER A 489 -11.21 -6.01 -11.93
C SER A 489 -11.41 -6.39 -13.40
N PHE A 490 -10.38 -6.12 -14.22
CA PHE A 490 -10.37 -6.41 -15.66
C PHE A 490 -11.55 -5.77 -16.42
N THR A 491 -11.91 -4.50 -16.15
CA THR A 491 -13.00 -3.83 -16.88
C THR A 491 -12.65 -3.65 -18.36
N GLN A 492 -13.57 -4.00 -19.27
CA GLN A 492 -13.33 -3.95 -20.72
C GLN A 492 -14.41 -3.20 -21.50
N LEU A 493 -15.63 -3.11 -20.96
CA LEU A 493 -16.80 -2.54 -21.64
C LEU A 493 -17.60 -1.62 -20.70
N PRO A 494 -18.35 -0.63 -21.23
CA PRO A 494 -19.32 0.13 -20.44
C PRO A 494 -20.41 -0.76 -19.80
N SER A 495 -20.75 -1.88 -20.45
CA SER A 495 -21.71 -2.87 -19.94
C SER A 495 -21.26 -3.53 -18.63
N ASP A 496 -19.96 -3.58 -18.34
CA ASP A 496 -19.45 -4.09 -17.07
C ASP A 496 -19.91 -3.22 -15.88
N ILE A 497 -19.92 -1.90 -16.08
CA ILE A 497 -20.37 -0.95 -15.06
C ILE A 497 -21.90 -1.00 -14.92
N ALA A 498 -22.63 -1.07 -16.03
CA ALA A 498 -24.08 -1.24 -16.01
C ALA A 498 -24.49 -2.54 -15.29
N THR A 499 -23.74 -3.63 -15.51
CA THR A 499 -23.96 -4.93 -14.84
C THR A 499 -23.95 -4.77 -13.32
N VAL A 500 -22.93 -4.10 -12.77
CA VAL A 500 -22.84 -3.88 -11.31
C VAL A 500 -23.97 -2.99 -10.81
N LEU A 501 -24.36 -1.95 -11.55
CA LEU A 501 -25.47 -1.07 -11.18
C LEU A 501 -26.82 -1.81 -11.17
N ILE A 502 -27.06 -2.72 -12.12
CA ILE A 502 -28.25 -3.57 -12.15
C ILE A 502 -28.27 -4.49 -10.93
N LEU A 503 -27.17 -5.21 -10.66
CA LEU A 503 -27.09 -6.07 -9.48
C LEU A 503 -27.28 -5.29 -8.17
N ALA A 504 -26.72 -4.08 -8.08
CA ALA A 504 -26.90 -3.19 -6.95
C ALA A 504 -28.36 -2.72 -6.79
N ARG A 505 -29.10 -2.52 -7.89
CA ARG A 505 -30.54 -2.23 -7.87
C ARG A 505 -31.31 -3.38 -7.23
N GLU A 506 -31.03 -4.61 -7.65
CA GLU A 506 -31.69 -5.81 -7.11
C GLU A 506 -31.40 -6.02 -5.61
N CYS A 507 -30.27 -5.51 -5.10
CA CYS A 507 -29.96 -5.49 -3.66
C CYS A 507 -30.38 -4.20 -2.94
N GLY A 508 -31.11 -3.29 -3.58
CA GLY A 508 -31.60 -2.06 -2.96
C GLY A 508 -30.52 -1.01 -2.66
N LEU A 509 -29.31 -1.15 -3.23
CA LEU A 509 -28.23 -0.17 -3.19
C LEU A 509 -28.39 0.93 -4.25
N LEU A 510 -29.19 0.66 -5.29
CA LEU A 510 -29.61 1.63 -6.30
C LEU A 510 -31.13 1.66 -6.37
N ARG A 511 -31.73 2.86 -6.41
CA ARG A 511 -33.17 3.03 -6.59
C ARG A 511 -33.44 3.82 -7.86
N VAL A 512 -34.28 3.25 -8.72
CA VAL A 512 -34.64 3.82 -10.03
C VAL A 512 -36.13 4.16 -10.04
N ARG A 513 -36.46 5.38 -10.47
CA ARG A 513 -37.84 5.85 -10.65
C ARG A 513 -37.95 6.60 -11.96
N ASN A 514 -38.98 6.28 -12.75
CA ASN A 514 -39.23 6.90 -14.06
C ASN A 514 -38.00 6.84 -14.99
N GLY A 515 -37.30 5.70 -15.02
CA GLY A 515 -36.12 5.53 -15.87
C GLY A 515 -34.84 6.18 -15.36
N MET A 516 -34.83 6.80 -14.17
CA MET A 516 -33.67 7.55 -13.66
C MET A 516 -33.29 7.13 -12.24
N PRO A 517 -31.99 7.18 -11.87
CA PRO A 517 -31.56 6.90 -10.51
C PRO A 517 -31.97 8.05 -9.58
N VAL A 518 -32.65 7.73 -8.49
CA VAL A 518 -33.07 8.72 -7.46
C VAL A 518 -32.30 8.57 -6.15
N ALA A 519 -31.65 7.42 -5.94
CA ALA A 519 -30.72 7.21 -4.85
C ALA A 519 -29.71 6.14 -5.25
N SER A 520 -28.45 6.35 -4.93
CA SER A 520 -27.39 5.37 -5.12
C SER A 520 -26.47 5.39 -3.92
N ARG A 521 -26.24 4.21 -3.34
CA ARG A 521 -25.41 4.02 -2.15
C ARG A 521 -24.07 3.39 -2.50
N ILE A 522 -23.71 3.29 -3.78
CA ILE A 522 -22.44 2.72 -4.22
C ILE A 522 -21.80 3.62 -5.27
N LYS A 523 -20.47 3.61 -5.31
CA LYS A 523 -19.65 4.14 -6.41
C LYS A 523 -19.01 2.95 -7.12
N VAL A 524 -19.15 2.90 -8.44
CA VAL A 524 -18.52 1.86 -9.26
C VAL A 524 -17.17 2.36 -9.75
N VAL A 525 -16.12 1.59 -9.49
CA VAL A 525 -14.73 1.91 -9.78
C VAL A 525 -14.20 0.92 -10.82
N PRO A 526 -14.16 1.27 -12.12
CA PRO A 526 -13.53 0.39 -13.11
C PRO A 526 -12.03 0.29 -12.86
N LEU A 527 -11.50 -0.94 -12.91
CA LEU A 527 -10.07 -1.22 -12.87
C LEU A 527 -9.62 -1.71 -14.25
N PHE A 528 -8.77 -0.90 -14.90
CA PHE A 528 -8.14 -1.22 -16.18
C PHE A 528 -6.70 -1.73 -15.94
N GLU A 529 -6.41 -2.96 -16.38
CA GLU A 529 -5.18 -3.69 -15.99
C GLU A 529 -4.32 -4.11 -17.19
N GLN A 530 -4.92 -4.30 -18.36
CA GLN A 530 -4.24 -4.77 -19.56
C GLN A 530 -3.95 -3.62 -20.53
N HIS A 531 -2.98 -3.85 -21.43
CA HIS A 531 -2.58 -2.90 -22.46
C HIS A 531 -3.78 -2.34 -23.26
N GLU A 532 -4.63 -3.23 -23.77
CA GLU A 532 -5.78 -2.82 -24.59
C GLU A 532 -6.85 -2.09 -23.77
N ASP A 533 -7.08 -2.54 -22.54
CA ASP A 533 -8.05 -1.95 -21.60
C ASP A 533 -7.68 -0.50 -21.27
N LEU A 534 -6.40 -0.25 -20.94
CA LEU A 534 -5.88 1.10 -20.64
C LEU A 534 -6.08 2.06 -21.82
N ARG A 535 -5.88 1.60 -23.06
CA ARG A 535 -6.07 2.42 -24.27
C ARG A 535 -7.54 2.65 -24.61
N ARG A 536 -8.44 1.75 -24.21
CA ARG A 536 -9.89 1.89 -24.40
C ARG A 536 -10.58 2.68 -23.30
N ALA A 537 -9.98 2.75 -22.11
CA ALA A 537 -10.56 3.36 -20.91
C ALA A 537 -11.15 4.79 -21.14
N PRO A 538 -10.49 5.72 -21.85
CA PRO A 538 -11.06 7.05 -22.09
C PRO A 538 -12.34 7.00 -22.92
N GLY A 539 -12.40 6.12 -23.93
CA GLY A 539 -13.60 5.92 -24.75
C GLY A 539 -14.76 5.33 -23.95
N ILE A 540 -14.47 4.35 -23.08
CA ILE A 540 -15.47 3.74 -22.19
C ILE A 540 -16.10 4.78 -21.26
N LEU A 541 -15.28 5.65 -20.65
CA LEU A 541 -15.82 6.72 -19.79
C LEU A 541 -16.54 7.80 -20.57
N ALA A 542 -16.08 8.16 -21.77
CA ALA A 542 -16.76 9.14 -22.61
C ALA A 542 -18.18 8.68 -22.97
N GLU A 543 -18.33 7.39 -23.32
CA GLU A 543 -19.65 6.78 -23.57
C GLU A 543 -20.55 6.83 -22.33
N LEU A 544 -20.02 6.45 -21.17
CA LEU A 544 -20.74 6.50 -19.89
C LEU A 544 -21.13 7.92 -19.47
N PHE A 545 -20.25 8.90 -19.66
CA PHE A 545 -20.54 10.29 -19.28
C PHE A 545 -21.58 10.95 -20.20
N ALA A 546 -21.72 10.45 -21.44
CA ALA A 546 -22.77 10.85 -22.36
C ALA A 546 -24.14 10.23 -22.04
N ASP A 547 -24.17 9.11 -21.30
CA ASP A 547 -25.41 8.46 -20.90
C ASP A 547 -26.15 9.25 -19.80
N PRO A 548 -27.43 9.63 -20.01
CA PRO A 548 -28.20 10.39 -19.02
C PRO A 548 -28.38 9.67 -17.68
N PHE A 549 -28.56 8.35 -17.68
CA PHE A 549 -28.77 7.59 -16.45
C PHE A 549 -27.51 7.62 -15.59
N TYR A 550 -26.36 7.30 -16.19
CA TYR A 550 -25.07 7.30 -15.51
C TYR A 550 -24.67 8.70 -15.07
N ARG A 551 -24.96 9.73 -15.88
CA ARG A 551 -24.75 11.13 -15.48
C ARG A 551 -25.54 11.50 -14.22
N ALA A 552 -26.80 11.08 -14.13
CA ALA A 552 -27.61 11.29 -12.94
C ALA A 552 -27.09 10.49 -11.74
N HIS A 553 -26.58 9.27 -11.97
CA HIS A 553 -25.90 8.48 -10.93
C HIS A 553 -24.68 9.22 -10.38
N LEU A 554 -23.82 9.79 -11.24
CA LEU A 554 -22.67 10.59 -10.81
C LEU A 554 -23.08 11.86 -10.06
N ALA A 555 -24.18 12.50 -10.45
CA ALA A 555 -24.70 13.68 -9.76
C ALA A 555 -25.07 13.40 -8.29
N LEU A 556 -25.59 12.20 -7.99
CA LEU A 556 -25.86 11.75 -6.61
C LEU A 556 -24.57 11.62 -5.77
N HIS A 557 -23.42 11.53 -6.44
CA HIS A 557 -22.09 11.39 -5.85
C HIS A 557 -21.21 12.63 -6.04
N GLY A 558 -21.81 13.79 -6.31
CA GLY A 558 -21.09 15.06 -6.44
C GLY A 558 -20.32 15.20 -7.76
N ASN A 559 -20.76 14.53 -8.83
CA ASN A 559 -20.11 14.45 -10.13
C ASN A 559 -18.66 13.95 -10.04
N GLN A 560 -18.43 12.94 -9.20
CA GLN A 560 -17.12 12.33 -9.02
C GLN A 560 -17.09 10.92 -9.60
N GLN A 561 -16.09 10.62 -10.43
CA GLN A 561 -15.77 9.28 -10.90
C GLN A 561 -14.42 8.88 -10.32
N GLU A 562 -14.32 7.66 -9.80
CA GLU A 562 -13.04 7.06 -9.46
C GLU A 562 -12.67 5.98 -10.48
N VAL A 563 -11.41 5.93 -10.90
CA VAL A 563 -10.89 4.92 -11.82
C VAL A 563 -9.64 4.32 -11.23
N MET A 564 -9.55 3.01 -11.21
CA MET A 564 -8.34 2.32 -10.77
C MET A 564 -7.47 1.92 -11.97
N LEU A 565 -6.16 2.17 -11.87
CA LEU A 565 -5.18 1.78 -12.89
C LEU A 565 -4.28 0.68 -12.32
N GLY A 566 -4.21 -0.46 -13.02
CA GLY A 566 -3.37 -1.60 -12.66
C GLY A 566 -2.00 -1.57 -13.35
N TYR A 567 -0.92 -1.67 -12.58
CA TYR A 567 0.45 -1.54 -13.12
C TYR A 567 1.08 -2.90 -13.45
N SER A 568 0.98 -3.86 -12.52
CA SER A 568 1.81 -5.07 -12.57
C SER A 568 1.39 -6.08 -13.65
N ASP A 569 0.10 -6.15 -14.00
CA ASP A 569 -0.36 -7.05 -15.07
C ASP A 569 0.02 -6.54 -16.46
N SER A 570 -0.04 -5.22 -16.69
CA SER A 570 0.50 -4.59 -17.91
C SER A 570 2.00 -4.82 -18.05
N ASP A 571 2.77 -4.66 -16.97
CA ASP A 571 4.23 -4.89 -16.96
C ASP A 571 4.59 -6.34 -17.37
N LYS A 572 3.82 -7.33 -16.89
CA LYS A 572 3.95 -8.74 -17.28
C LYS A 572 3.68 -8.96 -18.78
N GLN A 573 2.79 -8.18 -19.39
CA GLN A 573 2.38 -8.36 -20.78
C GLN A 573 3.33 -7.68 -21.78
N ILE A 574 3.75 -6.44 -21.50
CA ILE A 574 4.41 -5.58 -22.49
C ILE A 574 5.74 -4.99 -22.02
N GLY A 575 6.17 -5.31 -20.80
CA GLY A 575 7.41 -4.83 -20.20
C GLY A 575 7.31 -3.43 -19.60
N TYR A 576 8.31 -3.11 -18.78
CA TYR A 576 8.29 -1.97 -17.86
C TYR A 576 8.03 -0.61 -18.51
N LEU A 577 8.83 -0.24 -19.51
CA LEU A 577 8.78 1.10 -20.09
C LEU A 577 7.47 1.33 -20.83
N ALA A 578 7.02 0.35 -21.63
CA ALA A 578 5.76 0.42 -22.35
C ALA A 578 4.54 0.47 -21.41
N ALA A 579 4.52 -0.39 -20.39
CA ALA A 579 3.44 -0.40 -19.40
C ALA A 579 3.31 0.92 -18.65
N ASN A 580 4.42 1.49 -18.16
CA ASN A 580 4.37 2.79 -17.49
C ASN A 580 3.96 3.92 -18.43
N TRP A 581 4.28 3.84 -19.72
CA TRP A 581 3.83 4.82 -20.71
C TRP A 581 2.34 4.74 -20.98
N ASP A 582 1.78 3.54 -21.14
CA ASP A 582 0.32 3.36 -21.28
C ASP A 582 -0.43 3.90 -20.07
N LEU A 583 0.10 3.69 -18.87
CA LEU A 583 -0.48 4.23 -17.63
C LEU A 583 -0.47 5.76 -17.59
N TYR A 584 0.65 6.38 -18.01
CA TYR A 584 0.74 7.84 -18.09
C TYR A 584 -0.29 8.39 -19.09
N GLN A 585 -0.38 7.78 -20.27
CA GLN A 585 -1.30 8.18 -21.32
C GLN A 585 -2.76 7.97 -20.92
N ALA A 586 -3.09 6.83 -20.31
CA ALA A 586 -4.42 6.55 -19.79
C ALA A 586 -4.81 7.57 -18.71
N ALA A 587 -3.96 7.80 -17.71
CA ALA A 587 -4.21 8.78 -16.66
C ALA A 587 -4.44 10.19 -17.23
N HIS A 588 -3.59 10.63 -18.15
CA HIS A 588 -3.75 11.93 -18.83
C HIS A 588 -5.07 12.01 -19.61
N GLN A 589 -5.36 11.02 -20.46
CA GLN A 589 -6.56 11.03 -21.31
C GLN A 589 -7.85 10.92 -20.50
N LEU A 590 -7.86 10.11 -19.43
CA LEU A 590 -8.99 10.01 -18.50
C LEU A 590 -9.25 11.36 -17.82
N SER A 591 -8.20 12.06 -17.36
CA SER A 591 -8.32 13.40 -16.78
C SER A 591 -8.93 14.40 -17.76
N MET A 592 -8.50 14.36 -19.03
CA MET A 592 -9.06 15.22 -20.08
C MET A 592 -10.54 14.92 -20.35
N VAL A 593 -10.90 13.65 -20.56
CA VAL A 593 -12.30 13.22 -20.79
C VAL A 593 -13.20 13.63 -19.62
N ALA A 594 -12.75 13.44 -18.38
CA ALA A 594 -13.50 13.84 -17.20
C ALA A 594 -13.70 15.37 -17.15
N ARG A 595 -12.64 16.14 -17.39
CA ARG A 595 -12.68 17.60 -17.39
C ARG A 595 -13.60 18.18 -18.47
N GLU A 596 -13.51 17.65 -19.70
CA GLU A 596 -14.38 18.03 -20.82
C GLU A 596 -15.86 17.79 -20.51
N ASN A 597 -16.16 16.78 -19.69
CA ASN A 597 -17.50 16.46 -19.23
C ASN A 597 -17.86 17.08 -17.87
N GLY A 598 -17.00 17.91 -17.26
CA GLY A 598 -17.25 18.48 -15.93
C GLY A 598 -17.40 17.44 -14.80
N ILE A 599 -16.68 16.32 -14.91
CA ILE A 599 -16.58 15.26 -13.89
C ILE A 599 -15.26 15.42 -13.13
N LYS A 600 -15.33 15.27 -11.80
CA LYS A 600 -14.19 15.20 -10.90
C LYS A 600 -13.61 13.79 -10.94
N LEU A 601 -12.47 13.60 -11.61
CA LEU A 601 -11.79 12.30 -11.67
C LEU A 601 -10.83 12.11 -10.50
N ARG A 602 -11.02 11.01 -9.77
CA ARG A 602 -10.04 10.49 -8.81
C ARG A 602 -9.36 9.25 -9.38
N LEU A 603 -8.04 9.32 -9.56
CA LEU A 603 -7.26 8.13 -9.93
C LEU A 603 -6.90 7.33 -8.68
N PHE A 604 -7.16 6.04 -8.76
CA PHE A 604 -6.76 5.05 -7.76
C PHE A 604 -5.60 4.24 -8.33
N HIS A 605 -4.42 4.46 -7.78
CA HIS A 605 -3.19 3.81 -8.22
C HIS A 605 -3.04 2.42 -7.56
N GLY A 606 -3.09 1.38 -8.40
CA GLY A 606 -2.90 0.00 -7.98
C GLY A 606 -1.46 -0.38 -7.61
N ARG A 607 -1.29 -1.66 -7.29
CA ARG A 607 0.00 -2.27 -6.90
C ARG A 607 1.07 -2.08 -7.98
N GLY A 608 2.32 -1.85 -7.55
CA GLY A 608 3.53 -2.17 -8.33
C GLY A 608 4.20 -1.01 -9.06
N GLY A 609 3.53 0.14 -9.21
CA GLY A 609 4.17 1.35 -9.73
C GLY A 609 5.25 1.92 -8.81
N ALA A 610 6.09 2.82 -9.34
CA ALA A 610 7.10 3.56 -8.57
C ALA A 610 6.52 4.28 -7.34
N ILE A 611 5.19 4.51 -7.33
CA ILE A 611 4.45 5.26 -6.31
C ILE A 611 4.32 4.49 -4.99
N GLY A 612 4.28 3.16 -5.03
CA GLY A 612 4.07 2.30 -3.86
C GLY A 612 5.33 2.08 -3.02
N ARG A 613 6.44 2.79 -3.23
CA ARG A 613 7.78 2.37 -2.76
C ARG A 613 8.61 3.47 -2.02
N GLY A 614 8.01 4.16 -1.04
CA GLY A 614 8.61 4.68 0.21
C GLY A 614 10.00 5.37 0.20
N GLY A 615 10.03 6.64 0.63
CA GLY A 615 11.23 7.34 1.11
C GLY A 615 12.05 8.14 0.08
N GLY A 616 11.53 8.32 -1.13
CA GLY A 616 12.20 8.99 -2.24
C GLY A 616 11.63 8.60 -3.62
N PRO A 617 11.09 7.37 -3.81
CA PRO A 617 10.34 7.01 -5.01
C PRO A 617 8.89 7.52 -5.02
N ALA A 618 8.15 7.42 -3.90
CA ALA A 618 6.73 7.82 -3.85
C ALA A 618 6.49 9.29 -4.20
N ARG A 619 7.29 10.21 -3.63
CA ARG A 619 7.24 11.64 -3.97
C ARG A 619 7.53 11.87 -5.45
N ARG A 620 8.62 11.30 -5.99
CA ARG A 620 8.97 11.41 -7.41
C ARG A 620 7.87 10.88 -8.32
N ALA A 621 7.22 9.78 -7.92
CA ALA A 621 6.10 9.22 -8.63
C ALA A 621 4.87 10.14 -8.65
N ILE A 622 4.57 10.83 -7.54
CA ILE A 622 3.49 11.82 -7.46
C ILE A 622 3.82 13.03 -8.33
N LEU A 623 5.04 13.57 -8.23
CA LEU A 623 5.50 14.69 -9.06
C LEU A 623 5.54 14.33 -10.56
N GLY A 624 5.75 13.05 -10.88
CA GLY A 624 5.74 12.53 -12.25
C GLY A 624 4.33 12.20 -12.79
N GLN A 625 3.26 12.44 -12.03
CA GLN A 625 1.92 12.21 -12.54
C GLN A 625 1.56 13.20 -13.67
N PRO A 626 0.70 12.82 -14.62
CA PRO A 626 0.27 13.73 -15.67
C PRO A 626 -0.52 14.92 -15.08
N PRO A 627 -0.51 16.07 -15.76
CA PRO A 627 -1.29 17.24 -15.35
C PRO A 627 -2.78 16.90 -15.13
N HIS A 628 -3.43 17.60 -14.20
CA HIS A 628 -4.84 17.41 -13.82
C HIS A 628 -5.19 16.06 -13.16
N SER A 629 -4.27 15.10 -13.05
CA SER A 629 -4.57 13.79 -12.44
C SER A 629 -4.72 13.81 -10.91
N LEU A 630 -4.23 14.87 -10.25
CA LEU A 630 -4.20 15.01 -8.80
C LEU A 630 -5.23 16.01 -8.25
N GLU A 631 -6.10 16.56 -9.11
CA GLU A 631 -7.05 17.64 -8.74
C GLU A 631 -8.04 17.22 -7.64
N THR A 632 -8.41 15.94 -7.55
CA THR A 632 -9.43 15.45 -6.62
C THR A 632 -8.87 14.55 -5.52
N GLY A 633 -7.57 14.66 -5.28
CA GLY A 633 -6.82 13.85 -4.34
C GLY A 633 -6.11 12.66 -4.99
N PHE A 634 -5.43 11.90 -4.14
CA PHE A 634 -4.54 10.83 -4.51
C PHE A 634 -4.87 9.58 -3.71
N LYS A 635 -5.33 8.53 -4.39
CA LYS A 635 -5.66 7.25 -3.77
C LYS A 635 -4.67 6.20 -4.23
N LEU A 636 -4.09 5.44 -3.29
CA LEU A 636 -3.07 4.45 -3.60
C LEU A 636 -3.25 3.16 -2.82
N THR A 637 -2.87 2.04 -3.42
CA THR A 637 -2.75 0.77 -2.72
C THR A 637 -1.49 0.76 -1.86
N GLU A 638 -1.65 0.59 -0.55
CA GLU A 638 -0.56 0.31 0.36
C GLU A 638 -0.39 -1.20 0.50
N GLN A 639 0.72 -1.70 -0.04
CA GLN A 639 1.02 -3.11 -0.06
C GLN A 639 1.39 -3.59 1.34
N GLY A 640 0.95 -4.79 1.74
CA GLY A 640 1.23 -5.30 3.08
C GLY A 640 2.72 -5.37 3.42
N GLU A 641 3.61 -5.60 2.44
CA GLU A 641 5.07 -5.57 2.64
C GLU A 641 5.63 -4.22 3.07
N VAL A 642 4.92 -3.14 2.79
CA VAL A 642 5.35 -1.79 3.16
C VAL A 642 4.55 -1.23 4.33
N LEU A 643 3.39 -1.84 4.68
CA LEU A 643 2.61 -1.41 5.84
C LEU A 643 3.44 -1.40 7.12
N TYR A 644 4.23 -2.45 7.35
CA TYR A 644 5.12 -2.51 8.51
C TYR A 644 6.16 -1.39 8.50
N ALA A 645 6.77 -1.10 7.35
CA ALA A 645 7.81 -0.08 7.22
C ALA A 645 7.28 1.36 7.28
N ARG A 646 5.98 1.58 7.01
CA ARG A 646 5.34 2.91 6.97
C ARG A 646 4.46 3.23 8.16
N TYR A 647 3.78 2.23 8.69
CA TYR A 647 2.67 2.43 9.61
C TYR A 647 2.80 1.66 10.91
N ALA A 648 3.84 0.85 11.12
CA ALA A 648 4.04 0.17 12.40
C ALA A 648 4.48 1.10 13.54
N ASP A 649 4.85 2.35 13.24
CA ASP A 649 5.27 3.34 14.22
C ASP A 649 4.57 4.68 13.92
N PRO A 650 4.00 5.38 14.92
CA PRO A 650 3.29 6.63 14.71
C PRO A 650 4.13 7.74 14.09
N ASP A 651 5.42 7.86 14.45
CA ASP A 651 6.27 8.93 13.93
C ASP A 651 6.63 8.69 12.47
N ILE A 652 6.87 7.42 12.10
CA ILE A 652 7.09 7.03 10.70
C ILE A 652 5.82 7.28 9.88
N ALA A 653 4.66 6.92 10.44
CA ALA A 653 3.37 7.14 9.79
C ALA A 653 3.12 8.62 9.52
N VAL A 654 3.32 9.50 10.52
CA VAL A 654 3.20 10.96 10.35
C VAL A 654 4.14 11.44 9.24
N ARG A 655 5.42 11.04 9.26
CA ARG A 655 6.39 11.46 8.25
C ARG A 655 6.01 11.03 6.84
N HIS A 656 5.54 9.79 6.69
CA HIS A 656 5.12 9.25 5.38
C HIS A 656 3.89 10.00 4.86
N LEU A 657 2.86 10.18 5.69
CA LEU A 657 1.66 10.91 5.29
C LEU A 657 1.97 12.38 4.96
N ASP A 658 2.80 13.06 5.76
CA ASP A 658 3.27 14.42 5.48
C ASP A 658 4.02 14.50 4.13
N MET A 659 4.86 13.50 3.81
CA MET A 659 5.55 13.44 2.52
C MET A 659 4.58 13.33 1.33
N LEU A 660 3.50 12.54 1.48
CA LEU A 660 2.48 12.38 0.44
C LEU A 660 1.70 13.69 0.25
N VAL A 661 1.31 14.35 1.34
CA VAL A 661 0.64 15.65 1.31
C VAL A 661 1.53 16.70 0.64
N ALA A 662 2.81 16.76 1.02
CA ALA A 662 3.79 17.67 0.44
C ALA A 662 3.95 17.46 -1.07
N ALA A 663 4.11 16.20 -1.50
CA ALA A 663 4.30 15.87 -2.91
C ALA A 663 3.09 16.26 -3.78
N ILE A 664 1.87 16.07 -3.27
CA ILE A 664 0.65 16.48 -3.97
C ILE A 664 0.54 18.00 -4.02
N LEU A 665 0.85 18.69 -2.92
CA LEU A 665 0.85 20.14 -2.88
C LEU A 665 1.81 20.70 -3.94
N GLU A 666 3.05 20.22 -3.97
CA GLU A 666 4.05 20.62 -4.97
C GLU A 666 3.58 20.35 -6.40
N ALA A 667 3.08 19.14 -6.69
CA ALA A 667 2.59 18.79 -8.02
C ALA A 667 1.43 19.69 -8.48
N ARG A 668 0.52 20.06 -7.56
CA ARG A 668 -0.58 20.99 -7.87
C ARG A 668 -0.07 22.41 -8.12
N LEU A 669 0.85 22.90 -7.30
CA LEU A 669 1.44 24.23 -7.46
C LEU A 669 2.23 24.37 -8.77
N GLU A 670 2.97 23.33 -9.17
CA GLU A 670 3.68 23.30 -10.45
C GLU A 670 2.71 23.36 -11.64
N THR A 671 1.63 22.56 -11.59
CA THR A 671 0.60 22.52 -12.64
C THR A 671 -0.06 23.88 -12.84
N ASP A 672 -0.37 24.59 -11.75
CA ASP A 672 -1.01 25.92 -11.79
C ASP A 672 -0.05 27.02 -12.30
N SER A 673 1.27 26.87 -12.08
CA SER A 673 2.25 27.93 -12.35
C SER A 673 2.89 27.87 -13.75
N HIS A 674 3.16 26.68 -14.29
CA HIS A 674 4.00 26.51 -15.50
C HIS A 674 3.24 26.01 -16.75
N GLY A 675 1.94 25.74 -16.63
CA GLY A 675 1.13 25.21 -17.72
C GLY A 675 1.36 23.70 -17.95
N THR A 676 0.42 23.08 -18.67
CA THR A 676 0.15 21.63 -18.63
C THR A 676 0.72 20.84 -19.81
N ASN A 677 1.47 21.47 -20.72
CA ASN A 677 1.79 20.83 -21.99
C ASN A 677 3.20 20.24 -22.02
N VAL A 678 3.27 18.92 -21.88
CA VAL A 678 4.44 18.14 -22.31
C VAL A 678 4.65 18.38 -23.82
N PRO A 679 5.87 18.73 -24.27
CA PRO A 679 6.17 18.93 -25.69
C PRO A 679 5.73 17.74 -26.55
N SER A 680 5.04 18.01 -27.67
CA SER A 680 4.54 16.96 -28.56
C SER A 680 5.65 16.06 -29.14
N GLU A 681 6.87 16.58 -29.24
CA GLU A 681 8.07 15.83 -29.62
C GLU A 681 8.46 14.79 -28.57
N TRP A 682 8.32 15.08 -27.28
CA TRP A 682 8.63 14.13 -26.20
C TRP A 682 7.60 13.01 -26.14
N ILE A 683 6.32 13.33 -26.38
CA ILE A 683 5.25 12.31 -26.48
C ILE A 683 5.53 11.36 -27.65
N LYS A 684 5.90 11.89 -28.82
CA LYS A 684 6.26 11.06 -29.99
C LYS A 684 7.50 10.20 -29.73
N GLU A 685 8.51 10.74 -29.04
CA GLU A 685 9.70 9.97 -28.69
C GLU A 685 9.38 8.87 -27.67
N MET A 686 8.55 9.14 -26.67
CA MET A 686 8.05 8.12 -25.73
C MET A 686 7.27 7.01 -26.43
N ASP A 687 6.42 7.34 -27.40
CA ASP A 687 5.71 6.34 -28.20
C ASP A 687 6.68 5.41 -28.96
N LEU A 688 7.82 5.93 -29.43
CA LEU A 688 8.85 5.12 -30.09
C LEU A 688 9.60 4.25 -29.08
N LEU A 689 10.04 4.82 -27.95
CA LEU A 689 10.71 4.10 -26.88
C LEU A 689 9.85 2.95 -26.34
N ALA A 690 8.56 3.18 -26.10
CA ALA A 690 7.60 2.19 -25.65
C ALA A 690 7.44 1.04 -26.66
N ARG A 691 7.31 1.34 -27.96
CA ARG A 691 7.23 0.31 -29.01
C ARG A 691 8.51 -0.52 -29.11
N ASP A 692 9.67 0.15 -29.07
CA ASP A 692 10.96 -0.53 -29.14
C ASP A 692 11.18 -1.44 -27.92
N SER A 693 10.86 -0.98 -26.71
CA SER A 693 11.00 -1.78 -25.48
C SER A 693 10.01 -2.94 -25.45
N MET A 694 8.76 -2.72 -25.86
CA MET A 694 7.73 -3.76 -25.90
C MET A 694 8.12 -4.87 -26.88
N THR A 695 8.64 -4.49 -28.05
CA THR A 695 9.10 -5.47 -29.05
C THR A 695 10.24 -6.32 -28.49
N ALA A 696 11.21 -5.70 -27.83
CA ALA A 696 12.31 -6.42 -27.19
C ALA A 696 11.82 -7.36 -26.08
N TYR A 697 10.93 -6.87 -25.22
CA TYR A 697 10.33 -7.66 -24.15
C TYR A 697 9.59 -8.88 -24.69
N ARG A 698 8.72 -8.69 -25.69
CA ARG A 698 7.95 -9.76 -26.34
C ARG A 698 8.84 -10.80 -27.01
N GLN A 699 9.96 -10.41 -27.62
CA GLN A 699 10.94 -11.38 -28.14
C GLN A 699 11.50 -12.34 -27.08
N LEU A 700 11.61 -11.88 -25.82
CA LEU A 700 12.03 -12.73 -24.72
C LEU A 700 10.87 -13.62 -24.21
N VAL A 701 9.73 -13.00 -23.88
CA VAL A 701 8.63 -13.73 -23.21
C VAL A 701 7.82 -14.64 -24.14
N ASP A 702 7.75 -14.31 -25.43
CA ASP A 702 7.05 -15.13 -26.45
C ASP A 702 7.95 -16.23 -27.01
N ASN A 703 9.20 -16.36 -26.55
CA ASN A 703 10.09 -17.45 -26.93
C ASN A 703 9.57 -18.78 -26.36
N ASP A 704 9.45 -19.82 -27.20
CA ASP A 704 8.95 -21.15 -26.82
C ASP A 704 9.69 -21.81 -25.64
N ARG A 705 10.94 -21.39 -25.36
CA ARG A 705 11.77 -21.90 -24.25
C ARG A 705 11.66 -21.07 -22.98
N PHE A 706 11.00 -19.91 -23.01
CA PHE A 706 10.97 -18.98 -21.89
C PHE A 706 10.22 -19.54 -20.67
N VAL A 707 9.06 -20.18 -20.86
CA VAL A 707 8.31 -20.83 -19.77
C VAL A 707 9.18 -21.88 -19.06
N SER A 708 9.86 -22.74 -19.84
CA SER A 708 10.78 -23.75 -19.30
C SER A 708 11.96 -23.13 -18.56
N TYR A 709 12.47 -21.99 -19.05
CA TYR A 709 13.52 -21.23 -18.38
C TYR A 709 13.02 -20.66 -17.04
N LEU A 710 11.87 -20.00 -17.02
CA LEU A 710 11.25 -19.46 -15.79
C LEU A 710 11.09 -20.53 -14.71
N LEU A 711 10.48 -21.67 -15.06
CA LEU A 711 10.24 -22.77 -14.12
C LEU A 711 11.55 -23.45 -13.67
N SER A 712 12.57 -23.48 -14.53
CA SER A 712 13.88 -24.08 -14.23
C SER A 712 14.86 -23.16 -13.49
N VAL A 713 14.67 -21.85 -13.55
CA VAL A 713 15.65 -20.89 -12.99
C VAL A 713 15.11 -20.26 -11.72
N THR A 714 13.78 -20.15 -11.58
CA THR A 714 13.15 -19.47 -10.44
C THR A 714 12.47 -20.43 -9.47
N PRO A 715 12.32 -20.06 -8.19
CA PRO A 715 11.59 -20.86 -7.20
C PRO A 715 10.06 -20.68 -7.31
N ILE A 716 9.51 -20.28 -8.46
CA ILE A 716 8.11 -19.87 -8.61
C ILE A 716 7.10 -20.93 -8.17
N LEU A 717 7.38 -22.21 -8.46
CA LEU A 717 6.53 -23.34 -8.03
C LEU A 717 6.52 -23.49 -6.50
N LEU A 718 7.66 -23.28 -5.84
CA LEU A 718 7.74 -23.33 -4.39
C LEU A 718 7.05 -22.12 -3.77
N ILE A 719 7.20 -20.94 -4.35
CA ILE A 719 6.46 -19.73 -3.93
C ILE A 719 4.95 -19.97 -3.99
N ALA A 720 4.46 -20.72 -5.00
CA ALA A 720 3.06 -21.09 -5.11
C ALA A 720 2.56 -22.00 -3.98
N ASP A 721 3.44 -22.84 -3.45
CA ASP A 721 3.16 -23.75 -2.34
C ASP A 721 3.31 -23.10 -0.96
N LEU A 722 4.07 -22.01 -0.84
CA LEU A 722 4.28 -21.35 0.45
C LEU A 722 2.94 -20.81 0.98
N PRO A 723 2.68 -20.89 2.30
CA PRO A 723 1.48 -20.37 2.92
C PRO A 723 1.54 -18.84 3.04
N ILE A 724 1.58 -18.16 1.90
CA ILE A 724 1.75 -16.72 1.78
C ILE A 724 0.40 -16.09 1.49
N GLY A 725 -0.16 -15.44 2.51
CA GLY A 725 -1.48 -14.82 2.42
C GLY A 725 -2.62 -15.83 2.25
N SER A 726 -3.85 -15.34 2.33
CA SER A 726 -5.06 -16.15 2.19
C SER A 726 -5.37 -16.52 0.73
N ARG A 727 -4.78 -15.80 -0.23
CA ARG A 727 -5.10 -15.89 -1.66
C ARG A 727 -4.32 -17.01 -2.37
N PRO A 728 -4.94 -17.71 -3.33
CA PRO A 728 -4.23 -18.57 -4.28
C PRO A 728 -3.22 -17.79 -5.14
N VAL A 729 -2.15 -18.47 -5.54
CA VAL A 729 -1.00 -17.89 -6.27
C VAL A 729 -1.22 -17.84 -7.80
N SER A 730 -2.09 -18.72 -8.33
CA SER A 730 -2.52 -18.75 -9.73
C SER A 730 -4.06 -18.72 -9.83
N ARG A 731 -4.60 -18.20 -10.94
CA ARG A 731 -6.03 -18.27 -11.28
C ARG A 731 -6.45 -19.63 -11.85
N GLY A 732 -5.48 -20.45 -12.25
CA GLY A 732 -5.68 -21.74 -12.90
C GLY A 732 -4.43 -22.60 -12.75
N ASN A 733 -3.82 -22.97 -13.87
CA ASN A 733 -2.63 -23.81 -13.87
C ASN A 733 -1.38 -22.95 -13.56
N PRO A 734 -0.59 -23.26 -12.50
CA PRO A 734 0.62 -22.49 -12.17
C PRO A 734 1.73 -22.57 -13.23
N GLN A 735 1.61 -23.47 -14.21
CA GLN A 735 2.57 -23.62 -15.31
C GLN A 735 2.30 -22.68 -16.48
N ASP A 736 1.14 -22.03 -16.53
CA ASP A 736 0.76 -21.10 -17.59
C ASP A 736 1.04 -19.64 -17.16
N ILE A 737 1.87 -18.91 -17.92
CA ILE A 737 2.30 -17.53 -17.57
C ILE A 737 1.11 -16.57 -17.49
N GLU A 738 0.08 -16.79 -18.30
CA GLU A 738 -1.14 -15.97 -18.29
C GLU A 738 -1.91 -16.11 -16.97
N ASP A 739 -1.98 -17.32 -16.43
CA ASP A 739 -2.65 -17.67 -15.17
C ASP A 739 -1.86 -17.26 -13.92
N LEU A 740 -0.54 -17.08 -14.06
CA LEU A 740 0.32 -16.57 -13.00
C LEU A 740 -0.02 -15.11 -12.69
N ARG A 741 -0.24 -14.82 -11.41
CA ARG A 741 -0.47 -13.44 -10.96
C ARG A 741 0.80 -12.59 -11.08
N ALA A 742 0.65 -11.27 -11.06
CA ALA A 742 1.80 -10.38 -11.17
C ALA A 742 2.74 -10.37 -9.93
N ILE A 743 2.21 -10.70 -8.73
CA ILE A 743 3.00 -10.77 -7.49
C ILE A 743 4.03 -11.89 -7.53
N PRO A 744 3.63 -13.16 -7.78
CA PRO A 744 4.57 -14.27 -7.82
C PRO A 744 5.56 -14.13 -8.98
N TRP A 745 5.12 -13.55 -10.10
CA TRP A 745 5.97 -13.21 -11.24
C TRP A 745 7.14 -12.30 -10.83
N THR A 746 6.85 -11.13 -10.25
CA THR A 746 7.91 -10.18 -9.84
C THR A 746 8.78 -10.79 -8.75
N PHE A 747 8.16 -11.44 -7.76
CA PHE A 747 8.88 -12.01 -6.62
C PHE A 747 9.84 -13.13 -7.04
N ALA A 748 9.45 -13.97 -8.01
CA ALA A 748 10.31 -15.04 -8.53
C ALA A 748 11.60 -14.49 -9.17
N TRP A 749 11.51 -13.38 -9.93
CA TRP A 749 12.67 -12.74 -10.55
C TRP A 749 13.56 -11.98 -9.56
N THR A 750 12.97 -11.43 -8.50
CA THR A 750 13.69 -10.85 -7.36
C THR A 750 14.54 -11.91 -6.65
N GLN A 751 13.97 -13.10 -6.41
CA GLN A 751 14.65 -14.19 -5.70
C GLN A 751 15.91 -14.69 -6.42
N THR A 752 15.95 -14.60 -7.74
CA THR A 752 17.08 -15.03 -8.56
C THR A 752 17.99 -13.89 -8.99
N ARG A 753 17.76 -12.67 -8.48
CA ARG A 753 18.54 -11.45 -8.79
C ARG A 753 18.59 -11.08 -10.27
N HIS A 754 17.66 -11.57 -11.07
CA HIS A 754 17.53 -11.11 -12.47
C HIS A 754 16.80 -9.76 -12.52
N ASN A 755 15.77 -9.59 -11.68
CA ASN A 755 14.90 -8.40 -11.66
C ASN A 755 14.33 -8.00 -13.04
N LEU A 756 14.14 -8.96 -13.97
CA LEU A 756 13.74 -8.69 -15.36
C LEU A 756 12.55 -7.71 -15.50
N PRO A 757 11.47 -7.84 -14.70
CA PRO A 757 10.30 -6.95 -14.84
C PRO A 757 10.62 -5.47 -14.58
N GLY A 758 11.74 -5.14 -13.94
CA GLY A 758 12.08 -3.75 -13.63
C GLY A 758 12.90 -3.03 -14.69
N TRP A 759 13.45 -3.70 -15.71
CA TRP A 759 14.41 -3.07 -16.62
C TRP A 759 14.52 -3.66 -18.03
N PHE A 760 14.07 -4.90 -18.27
CA PHE A 760 14.31 -5.57 -19.54
C PHE A 760 13.63 -4.84 -20.72
N GLY A 761 14.37 -4.62 -21.81
CA GLY A 761 13.91 -3.93 -23.03
C GLY A 761 14.27 -2.43 -23.07
N ILE A 762 14.66 -1.82 -21.94
CA ILE A 762 15.05 -0.41 -21.88
C ILE A 762 16.38 -0.16 -22.59
N GLY A 763 17.33 -1.09 -22.50
CA GLY A 763 18.64 -1.00 -23.13
C GLY A 763 18.51 -0.85 -24.64
N ILE A 764 17.81 -1.78 -25.29
CA ILE A 764 17.50 -1.72 -26.73
C ILE A 764 16.79 -0.42 -27.11
N ALA A 765 15.76 -0.01 -26.37
CA ALA A 765 14.98 1.19 -26.70
C ALA A 765 15.83 2.46 -26.64
N LEU A 766 16.59 2.64 -25.57
CA LEU A 766 17.47 3.80 -25.39
C LEU A 766 18.66 3.77 -26.34
N GLU A 767 19.27 2.62 -26.62
CA GLU A 767 20.36 2.51 -27.59
C GLU A 767 19.93 2.99 -28.98
N ARG A 768 18.75 2.53 -29.44
CA ARG A 768 18.17 2.95 -30.73
C ARG A 768 17.93 4.46 -30.79
N ALA A 769 17.44 5.05 -29.70
CA ALA A 769 17.21 6.49 -29.63
C ALA A 769 18.53 7.28 -29.58
N LEU A 770 19.50 6.84 -28.77
CA LEU A 770 20.77 7.53 -28.56
C LEU A 770 21.75 7.41 -29.74
N THR A 771 21.54 6.45 -30.64
CA THR A 771 22.34 6.29 -31.86
C THR A 771 21.97 7.32 -32.94
N ASN A 772 20.77 7.89 -32.89
CA ASN A 772 20.35 8.98 -33.77
C ASN A 772 20.58 10.34 -33.05
N PRO A 773 21.43 11.26 -33.58
CA PRO A 773 21.76 12.52 -32.91
C PRO A 773 20.55 13.39 -32.53
N ASP A 774 19.54 13.45 -33.40
CA ASP A 774 18.35 14.28 -33.17
C ASP A 774 17.54 13.72 -32.00
N ARG A 775 17.24 12.41 -32.05
CA ARG A 775 16.54 11.71 -30.97
C ARG A 775 17.32 11.73 -29.66
N ALA A 776 18.65 11.60 -29.72
CA ALA A 776 19.51 11.64 -28.54
C ALA A 776 19.41 12.98 -27.79
N SER A 777 19.31 14.09 -28.53
CA SER A 777 19.11 15.41 -27.93
C SER A 777 17.77 15.52 -27.20
N THR A 778 16.70 14.99 -27.81
CA THR A 778 15.35 14.94 -27.23
C THR A 778 15.31 14.09 -25.97
N VAL A 779 15.84 12.86 -26.01
CA VAL A 779 15.83 11.95 -24.84
C VAL A 779 16.65 12.51 -23.67
N ARG A 780 17.78 13.18 -23.94
CA ARG A 780 18.54 13.89 -22.89
C ARG A 780 17.73 15.05 -22.30
N ALA A 781 17.05 15.83 -23.14
CA ALA A 781 16.18 16.91 -22.66
C ALA A 781 15.05 16.37 -21.78
N MET A 782 14.41 15.26 -22.20
CA MET A 782 13.38 14.58 -21.41
C MET A 782 13.92 14.15 -20.04
N TYR A 783 15.12 13.57 -19.94
CA TYR A 783 15.67 13.14 -18.65
C TYR A 783 15.94 14.31 -17.69
N HIS A 784 16.38 15.46 -18.22
CA HIS A 784 16.69 16.63 -17.39
C HIS A 784 15.50 17.52 -17.06
N GLN A 785 14.44 17.50 -17.89
CA GLN A 785 13.36 18.49 -17.83
C GLN A 785 11.98 17.87 -17.61
N TRP A 786 11.82 16.55 -17.77
CA TRP A 786 10.54 15.87 -17.58
C TRP A 786 10.59 14.95 -16.35
N PRO A 787 9.99 15.35 -15.21
CA PRO A 787 10.02 14.58 -13.96
C PRO A 787 9.54 13.14 -14.11
N TYR A 788 8.51 12.91 -14.93
CA TYR A 788 8.02 11.57 -15.25
C TYR A 788 9.10 10.69 -15.88
N PHE A 789 9.75 11.15 -16.95
CA PHE A 789 10.77 10.37 -17.65
C PHE A 789 12.00 10.15 -16.77
N ALA A 790 12.42 11.17 -16.01
CA ALA A 790 13.49 11.03 -15.03
C ALA A 790 13.18 9.95 -13.98
N ALA A 791 11.97 9.97 -13.41
CA ALA A 791 11.54 8.98 -12.43
C ALA A 791 11.48 7.57 -13.02
N LEU A 792 10.97 7.44 -14.25
CA LEU A 792 10.89 6.16 -14.97
C LEU A 792 12.28 5.52 -15.16
N ILE A 793 13.25 6.31 -15.66
CA ILE A 793 14.62 5.85 -15.86
C ILE A 793 15.34 5.58 -14.54
N ASP A 794 15.17 6.43 -13.53
CA ASP A 794 15.80 6.23 -12.22
C ASP A 794 15.27 4.97 -11.50
N THR A 795 13.97 4.65 -11.63
CA THR A 795 13.40 3.41 -11.08
C THR A 795 13.96 2.18 -11.79
N ALA A 796 14.03 2.21 -13.12
CA ALA A 796 14.68 1.14 -13.88
C ALA A 796 16.17 0.97 -13.52
N THR A 797 16.87 2.09 -13.34
CA THR A 797 18.27 2.12 -12.89
C THR A 797 18.43 1.44 -11.54
N LEU A 798 17.50 1.67 -10.61
CA LEU A 798 17.51 1.03 -9.29
C LEU A 798 17.25 -0.48 -9.39
N ALA A 799 16.29 -0.91 -10.21
CA ALA A 799 16.01 -2.33 -10.45
C ALA A 799 17.23 -3.05 -11.05
N LEU A 800 17.88 -2.44 -12.04
CA LEU A 800 19.11 -2.94 -12.67
C LEU A 800 20.28 -2.97 -11.69
N ALA A 801 20.44 -1.94 -10.85
CA ALA A 801 21.55 -1.86 -9.91
C ALA A 801 21.41 -2.80 -8.69
N THR A 802 20.19 -3.21 -8.36
CA THR A 802 19.92 -4.20 -7.29
C THR A 802 19.98 -5.64 -7.80
N ALA A 803 19.91 -5.83 -9.11
CA ALA A 803 20.14 -7.11 -9.78
C ALA A 803 21.61 -7.53 -9.66
N ASP A 804 21.88 -8.83 -9.80
CA ASP A 804 23.24 -9.38 -9.65
C ASP A 804 23.52 -10.43 -10.71
N ARG A 805 24.30 -10.04 -11.73
CA ARG A 805 24.66 -10.90 -12.86
C ARG A 805 25.34 -12.21 -12.44
N THR A 806 26.18 -12.18 -11.39
CA THR A 806 26.91 -13.38 -10.96
C THR A 806 25.97 -14.38 -10.32
N VAL A 807 25.05 -13.89 -9.48
CA VAL A 807 24.00 -14.72 -8.87
C VAL A 807 23.03 -15.22 -9.95
N ALA A 808 22.50 -14.32 -10.79
CA ALA A 808 21.55 -14.65 -11.85
C ALA A 808 22.11 -15.72 -12.79
N HIS A 809 23.38 -15.62 -13.18
CA HIS A 809 24.05 -16.64 -14.00
C HIS A 809 24.13 -18.01 -13.31
N ALA A 810 24.35 -18.04 -12.00
CA ALA A 810 24.37 -19.29 -11.24
C ALA A 810 22.99 -19.98 -11.25
N TYR A 811 21.89 -19.22 -11.15
CA TYR A 811 20.54 -19.77 -11.32
C TYR A 811 20.25 -20.16 -12.77
N ALA A 812 20.71 -19.39 -13.76
CA ALA A 812 20.51 -19.69 -15.18
C ALA A 812 21.04 -21.09 -15.55
N LYS A 813 22.15 -21.51 -14.93
CA LYS A 813 22.75 -22.85 -15.10
C LYS A 813 21.90 -24.00 -14.55
N LEU A 814 20.81 -23.73 -13.85
CA LEU A 814 19.84 -24.75 -13.45
C LEU A 814 18.94 -25.20 -14.60
N ALA A 815 18.86 -24.42 -15.69
CA ALA A 815 18.13 -24.80 -16.88
C ALA A 815 18.87 -25.87 -17.69
N ASP A 816 18.11 -26.69 -18.41
CA ASP A 816 18.67 -27.59 -19.42
C ASP A 816 19.45 -26.79 -20.48
N ARG A 817 20.44 -27.44 -21.09
CA ARG A 817 21.42 -26.77 -21.95
C ARG A 817 20.77 -26.01 -23.11
N ASP A 818 19.79 -26.61 -23.78
CA ASP A 818 19.07 -25.99 -24.90
C ASP A 818 18.22 -24.79 -24.47
N VAL A 819 17.60 -24.87 -23.28
CA VAL A 819 16.84 -23.77 -22.68
C VAL A 819 17.76 -22.62 -22.27
N TYR A 820 18.91 -22.92 -21.66
CA TYR A 820 19.93 -21.93 -21.30
C TYR A 820 20.48 -21.21 -22.53
N GLU A 821 20.92 -21.96 -23.55
CA GLU A 821 21.52 -21.41 -24.77
C GLU A 821 20.52 -20.54 -25.55
N ALA A 822 19.21 -20.79 -25.44
CA ALA A 822 18.17 -20.00 -26.09
C ALA A 822 17.84 -18.67 -25.37
N ILE A 823 17.90 -18.63 -24.04
CA ILE A 823 17.34 -17.52 -23.25
C ILE A 823 18.41 -16.64 -22.58
N TRP A 824 19.43 -17.24 -21.94
CA TRP A 824 20.41 -16.47 -21.16
C TRP A 824 21.17 -15.42 -21.99
N PRO A 825 21.63 -15.71 -23.23
CA PRO A 825 22.31 -14.70 -24.04
C PRO A 825 21.47 -13.44 -24.30
N LEU A 826 20.16 -13.60 -24.51
CA LEU A 826 19.24 -12.46 -24.70
C LEU A 826 19.19 -11.56 -23.46
N ILE A 827 19.16 -12.17 -22.27
CA ILE A 827 19.16 -11.45 -20.99
C ILE A 827 20.51 -10.75 -20.76
N GLU A 828 21.60 -11.46 -21.01
CA GLU A 828 22.95 -10.98 -20.76
C GLU A 828 23.32 -9.80 -21.66
N GLU A 829 23.02 -9.90 -22.95
CA GLU A 829 23.26 -8.81 -23.90
C GLU A 829 22.43 -7.56 -23.58
N GLU A 830 21.16 -7.74 -23.21
CA GLU A 830 20.30 -6.60 -22.84
C GLU A 830 20.76 -5.93 -21.54
N TRP A 831 21.32 -6.70 -20.61
CA TRP A 831 21.91 -6.15 -19.38
C TRP A 831 23.10 -5.25 -19.68
N ASP A 832 24.02 -5.71 -20.54
CA ASP A 832 25.20 -4.94 -20.96
C ASP A 832 24.79 -3.66 -21.67
N ARG A 833 23.81 -3.73 -22.58
CA ARG A 833 23.24 -2.54 -23.25
C ARG A 833 22.63 -1.58 -22.24
N ALA A 834 21.77 -2.05 -21.35
CA ALA A 834 21.05 -1.21 -20.39
C ALA A 834 22.01 -0.46 -19.45
N ASP A 835 23.04 -1.13 -18.90
CA ASP A 835 24.04 -0.48 -18.04
C ASP A 835 24.79 0.64 -18.79
N GLU A 836 25.23 0.38 -20.03
CA GLU A 836 25.97 1.37 -20.82
C GLU A 836 25.11 2.60 -21.15
N VAL A 837 23.91 2.38 -21.71
CA VAL A 837 23.07 3.49 -22.20
C VAL A 837 22.51 4.34 -21.07
N ILE A 838 22.19 3.74 -19.92
CA ILE A 838 21.74 4.50 -18.74
C ILE A 838 22.86 5.37 -18.19
N ARG A 839 24.10 4.86 -18.08
CA ARG A 839 25.26 5.68 -17.67
C ARG A 839 25.47 6.85 -18.62
N ARG A 840 25.37 6.61 -19.93
CA ARG A 840 25.50 7.65 -20.98
C ARG A 840 24.38 8.69 -20.96
N LEU A 841 23.14 8.28 -20.68
CA LEU A 841 21.98 9.17 -20.59
C LEU A 841 22.04 10.04 -19.33
N THR A 842 22.39 9.44 -18.19
CA THR A 842 22.38 10.10 -16.88
C THR A 842 23.65 10.88 -16.56
N ASP A 843 24.67 10.80 -17.44
CA ASP A 843 26.00 11.38 -17.25
C ASP A 843 26.68 10.91 -15.94
N ARG A 844 26.55 9.60 -15.65
CA ARG A 844 27.07 8.97 -14.43
C ARG A 844 28.14 7.94 -14.75
N GLU A 845 29.21 7.92 -13.97
CA GLU A 845 30.22 6.86 -14.04
C GLU A 845 29.69 5.52 -13.53
N ASP A 846 28.80 5.51 -12.53
CA ASP A 846 28.18 4.34 -11.91
C ASP A 846 26.65 4.49 -11.82
N LEU A 847 25.90 3.39 -11.98
CA LEU A 847 24.43 3.38 -11.83
C LEU A 847 23.99 3.89 -10.43
N LEU A 848 24.74 3.52 -9.39
CA LEU A 848 24.56 4.02 -8.02
C LEU A 848 25.76 4.89 -7.63
N PRO A 849 25.61 6.23 -7.54
CA PRO A 849 26.70 7.11 -7.16
C PRO A 849 27.18 6.84 -5.73
N GLU A 850 28.47 7.06 -5.45
CA GLU A 850 29.08 6.89 -4.11
C GLU A 850 28.39 7.70 -3.00
N THR A 851 27.63 8.74 -3.36
CA THR A 851 26.88 9.58 -2.44
C THR A 851 25.61 8.94 -1.93
N MET A 852 25.20 7.80 -2.49
CA MET A 852 23.94 7.15 -2.15
C MET A 852 24.13 6.12 -1.02
N PHE A 853 23.53 6.39 0.15
CA PHE A 853 23.49 5.49 1.31
C PHE A 853 23.12 4.04 0.94
N LEU A 854 22.24 3.87 -0.05
CA LEU A 854 21.78 2.57 -0.53
C LEU A 854 22.90 1.70 -1.12
N ARG A 855 23.91 2.27 -1.79
CA ARG A 855 25.04 1.52 -2.37
C ARG A 855 25.82 0.78 -1.29
N ASP A 856 26.18 1.49 -0.22
CA ASP A 856 26.94 0.93 0.91
C ASP A 856 26.14 -0.13 1.67
N LEU A 857 24.83 0.07 1.78
CA LEU A 857 23.91 -0.87 2.42
C LEU A 857 23.81 -2.19 1.63
N ILE A 858 23.59 -2.11 0.31
CA ILE A 858 23.56 -3.27 -0.59
C ILE A 858 24.90 -4.02 -0.54
N ALA A 859 26.02 -3.29 -0.65
CA ALA A 859 27.35 -3.90 -0.65
C ALA A 859 27.64 -4.70 0.64
N ARG A 860 27.12 -4.25 1.79
CA ARG A 860 27.29 -4.94 3.09
C ARG A 860 26.38 -6.15 3.25
N ARG A 861 25.17 -6.09 2.69
CA ARG A 861 24.20 -7.18 2.77
C ARG A 861 24.53 -8.32 1.81
N ASN A 862 25.00 -8.01 0.60
CA ASN A 862 25.24 -9.00 -0.45
C ASN A 862 26.03 -10.25 0.01
N PRO A 863 27.15 -10.16 0.75
CA PRO A 863 27.85 -11.35 1.22
C PRO A 863 27.01 -12.30 2.08
N TYR A 864 26.05 -11.76 2.84
CA TYR A 864 25.17 -12.54 3.69
C TYR A 864 24.00 -13.12 2.88
N VAL A 865 23.50 -12.37 1.89
CA VAL A 865 22.46 -12.84 0.95
C VAL A 865 23.02 -13.95 0.04
N ASP A 866 24.30 -13.87 -0.36
CA ASP A 866 24.97 -14.89 -1.18
C ASP A 866 24.94 -16.28 -0.53
N VAL A 867 24.98 -16.34 0.82
CA VAL A 867 24.82 -17.60 1.57
C VAL A 867 23.45 -18.21 1.35
N LEU A 868 22.40 -17.38 1.38
CA LEU A 868 21.04 -17.82 1.15
C LEU A 868 20.82 -18.23 -0.30
N HIS A 869 21.41 -17.52 -1.27
CA HIS A 869 21.40 -17.93 -2.67
C HIS A 869 22.07 -19.30 -2.87
N ALA A 870 23.21 -19.55 -2.22
CA ALA A 870 23.88 -20.85 -2.30
C ALA A 870 23.01 -21.98 -1.70
N LEU A 871 22.36 -21.73 -0.56
CA LEU A 871 21.41 -22.66 0.06
C LEU A 871 20.19 -22.93 -0.84
N GLN A 872 19.67 -21.89 -1.49
CA GLN A 872 18.54 -22.01 -2.40
C GLN A 872 18.91 -22.78 -3.67
N LEU A 873 20.05 -22.49 -4.29
CA LEU A 873 20.54 -23.19 -5.49
C LEU A 873 20.71 -24.68 -5.23
N VAL A 874 21.45 -25.04 -4.19
CA VAL A 874 21.67 -26.44 -3.80
C VAL A 874 20.33 -27.10 -3.44
N GLY A 875 19.48 -26.41 -2.68
CA GLY A 875 18.17 -26.94 -2.31
C GLY A 875 17.24 -27.17 -3.51
N LEU A 876 17.22 -26.28 -4.51
CA LEU A 876 16.46 -26.45 -5.75
C LEU A 876 16.95 -27.66 -6.56
N GLN A 877 18.27 -27.87 -6.65
CA GLN A 877 18.85 -29.04 -7.31
C GLN A 877 18.48 -30.34 -6.58
N ARG A 878 18.52 -30.35 -5.24
CA ARG A 878 18.13 -31.49 -4.40
C ARG A 878 16.65 -31.84 -4.55
N LEU A 879 15.78 -30.84 -4.56
CA LEU A 879 14.35 -31.03 -4.79
C LEU A 879 14.06 -31.63 -6.17
N ARG A 880 14.75 -31.18 -7.22
CA ARG A 880 14.64 -31.79 -8.56
C ARG A 880 15.12 -33.24 -8.62
N ALA A 881 16.12 -33.58 -7.79
CA ALA A 881 16.57 -34.96 -7.63
C ALA A 881 15.63 -35.81 -6.75
N GLY A 882 14.53 -35.25 -6.23
CA GLY A 882 13.53 -35.95 -5.42
C GLY A 882 13.76 -35.90 -3.91
N ASP A 883 14.72 -35.11 -3.43
CA ASP A 883 15.02 -34.97 -2.00
C ASP A 883 14.16 -33.88 -1.34
N GLU A 884 12.90 -34.21 -1.06
CA GLU A 884 11.91 -33.31 -0.41
C GLU A 884 12.34 -32.81 0.98
N SER A 885 13.35 -33.44 1.60
CA SER A 885 13.87 -33.05 2.91
C SER A 885 14.52 -31.64 2.89
N TRP A 886 14.89 -31.14 1.71
CA TRP A 886 15.44 -29.79 1.51
C TRP A 886 14.39 -28.70 1.34
N ARG A 887 13.09 -29.04 1.22
CA ARG A 887 12.02 -28.06 1.04
C ARG A 887 12.01 -26.98 2.12
N PRO A 888 12.17 -27.29 3.42
CA PRO A 888 12.26 -26.26 4.46
C PRO A 888 13.49 -25.34 4.30
N VAL A 889 14.64 -25.86 3.88
CA VAL A 889 15.86 -25.07 3.66
C VAL A 889 15.62 -24.01 2.59
N VAL A 890 15.00 -24.41 1.48
CA VAL A 890 14.65 -23.50 0.37
C VAL A 890 13.62 -22.47 0.81
N ALA A 891 12.62 -22.89 1.60
CA ALA A 891 11.59 -21.99 2.12
C ALA A 891 12.19 -20.88 3.02
N TYR A 892 13.10 -21.23 3.93
CA TYR A 892 13.85 -20.26 4.74
C TYR A 892 14.77 -19.39 3.90
N ALA A 893 15.41 -19.94 2.87
CA ALA A 893 16.22 -19.16 1.95
C ALA A 893 15.39 -18.12 1.19
N ILE A 894 14.19 -18.48 0.70
CA ILE A 894 13.26 -17.55 0.03
C ILE A 894 12.90 -16.39 0.97
N SER A 895 12.53 -16.71 2.22
CA SER A 895 12.20 -15.72 3.24
C SER A 895 13.39 -14.80 3.57
N GLY A 896 14.57 -15.38 3.79
CA GLY A 896 15.78 -14.63 4.11
C GLY A 896 16.26 -13.75 2.96
N ILE A 897 16.15 -14.20 1.70
CA ILE A 897 16.49 -13.41 0.51
C ILE A 897 15.54 -12.23 0.40
N ALA A 898 14.24 -12.45 0.57
CA ALA A 898 13.25 -11.37 0.60
C ALA A 898 13.56 -10.34 1.69
N ALA A 899 13.91 -10.80 2.90
CA ALA A 899 14.28 -9.93 4.01
C ALA A 899 15.59 -9.17 3.76
N GLY A 900 16.59 -9.81 3.15
CA GLY A 900 17.90 -9.21 2.89
C GLY A 900 17.92 -8.24 1.72
N LEU A 901 17.15 -8.52 0.68
CA LEU A 901 17.01 -7.62 -0.48
C LEU A 901 16.03 -6.48 -0.22
N GLN A 902 15.03 -6.69 0.64
CA GLN A 902 13.90 -5.78 0.83
C GLN A 902 13.30 -5.37 -0.53
N VAL A 903 13.26 -4.08 -0.83
CA VAL A 903 12.65 -3.51 -2.04
C VAL A 903 13.65 -3.62 -3.20
N THR A 904 13.34 -4.47 -4.19
CA THR A 904 14.18 -4.78 -5.37
C THR A 904 13.74 -4.07 -6.67
N GLY A 905 12.98 -3.00 -6.53
CA GLY A 905 12.54 -2.12 -7.62
C GLY A 905 11.66 -1.02 -7.06
#